data_AF-A0A7X7B9T8-F1
#
_entry.id   AF-A0A7X7B9T8-F1
#
_cell.length_a   1.000
_cell.length_b   1.000
_cell.length_c   1.000
_cell.angle_alpha   90.00
_cell.angle_beta   90.00
_cell.angle_gamma   90.00
#
_symmetry.space_group_name_H-M   'P 1'
#
loop_
_entity.id
_entity.type
_entity.pdbx_description
1 polymer ?
#
loop_
_entity_poly.entity_id
_entity_poly.type
_entity_poly.pdbx_seq_one_letter_code
_entity_poly.pdbx_strand_id
1 'polypeptide(L)'
;GLTLGAAAGDGVLTAPASASNKLVLANANVSGGAALIVNAALQNNGASAVRLEKSGPGDVRLIGPASHTGGTAINAGALSVDVPASVVRDMPAGTISGNGGLIKTGDGTLAFPNSGNTYAGTTLVSRGTARVLHNATFGSTAAPTVVQDGAALDLWGNSVNGNDLRLGNEHVYAAGAGPDGNGALRNTSARSQYWALSYVTLLDDLTVGGSQRLDIRGDNATSSYMNLNGHGITKKGTSLFGFTNTTVTNDLGTSFIDIQQGGLTLEVAASLSGAADNVMSVRNGAYFDFYSVAKPIGWALSLDEGARVLTRSGYTTNLNNWAGPVALNGTARFDGGGAYSDTYTGELSGPGRLVKVGNDNSITYLRNTNNSWAGGAAISNGTLYAVVPGALPNYATAVEVVNAGCLALRVADAAGTQPGFTLADINALINNGTTFAGTTTSIGFDTAYEDLDYTAALPHLGVRKLGPNTLTLSGSGANLGPVRVYGGTLDLSPVSRYLGDQSVVVGESPSTSDPLATLVVGGTTRIETLDKGYNVGGQPQVVIGDNGRGVLRVEDDGFIAGRLLAGNGTAGVGAVYQTGGVMHNTGGAGNDARIGNDGYGYYYLADGVLTNNGFTQIGCNLTSLGIIEQTGGLLAFGATYGGTIGISRGGVGVAHVSGGLVDNKTSLKIGDESENNTSAGVAIMTVSGSAVVTNNGTINLGNRNNMTAMLNLNGGETTAKRIWRANRSNTDALINWNGGLLRALNPDTAELFNGDAGRYPDVTVFENGAIVDIPTAGMMLSINTPLRRPTGLGVMSIPVASAGAGYIGAPFVRITGGGGKGASAFAQMDWASGTVAAIEVTSPGTDYTSPPTVTLVGGGATTAATPGIPVLGAPASGGLTKLGSGALVLGATNSYTGPTEVREGTLLLGQTGMISPYSQLSIDGGVLNLCGQTLSNGNVSVTSGHIINGQIATAALTKSGDGTLEINTPVVLGPASYPKLLTPGLWEGMIRERWNTTSPNPCSGLQLTTRAAIGSQAVNTTYAGGIWAG
;
A
#
# COMPACT_ATOMS: atom_id res chain seq x y z
N GLY A 1 59.37 41.26 -18.13
CA GLY A 1 58.90 40.37 -17.05
C GLY A 1 60.11 39.74 -16.39
N LEU A 2 60.05 39.52 -15.08
CA LEU A 2 61.06 38.76 -14.34
C LEU A 2 60.71 37.27 -14.41
N THR A 3 61.70 36.41 -14.64
CA THR A 3 61.56 34.95 -14.64
C THR A 3 62.51 34.34 -13.62
N LEU A 4 62.00 33.48 -12.74
CA LEU A 4 62.77 32.79 -11.71
C LEU A 4 62.96 31.31 -12.10
N GLY A 5 64.18 30.94 -12.50
CA GLY A 5 64.54 29.62 -13.05
C GLY A 5 64.45 29.56 -14.58
N ALA A 6 65.30 28.76 -15.24
CA ALA A 6 65.33 28.65 -16.70
C ALA A 6 64.27 27.68 -17.25
N ALA A 7 63.94 26.63 -16.51
CA ALA A 7 62.97 25.59 -16.89
C ALA A 7 62.14 25.12 -15.68
N ALA A 8 61.00 24.46 -15.92
CA ALA A 8 60.13 23.99 -14.83
C ALA A 8 60.89 23.05 -13.86
N GLY A 9 60.90 23.41 -12.57
CA GLY A 9 61.66 22.72 -11.52
C GLY A 9 63.12 23.18 -11.37
N ASP A 10 63.59 24.13 -12.18
CA ASP A 10 64.95 24.65 -12.10
C ASP A 10 65.14 25.59 -10.91
N GLY A 11 65.72 25.03 -9.85
CA GLY A 11 65.89 25.68 -8.55
C GLY A 11 64.70 25.50 -7.60
N VAL A 12 64.89 25.91 -6.35
CA VAL A 12 63.87 25.87 -5.29
C VAL A 12 63.71 27.26 -4.67
N LEU A 13 62.47 27.74 -4.56
CA LEU A 13 62.10 28.90 -3.78
C LEU A 13 61.44 28.44 -2.48
N THR A 14 61.98 28.94 -1.37
CA THR A 14 61.46 28.68 -0.03
C THR A 14 61.65 29.92 0.85
N ALA A 15 60.99 29.98 1.99
CA ALA A 15 61.16 31.05 2.97
C ALA A 15 62.18 30.63 4.06
N PRO A 16 63.03 31.54 4.56
CA PRO A 16 63.87 31.25 5.71
C PRO A 16 63.00 30.93 6.94
N ALA A 17 63.42 29.93 7.73
CA ALA A 17 62.74 29.52 8.96
C ALA A 17 62.72 30.72 9.94
N SER A 18 61.59 31.40 10.01
CA SER A 18 61.37 32.64 10.76
C SER A 18 59.95 32.64 11.32
N ALA A 19 59.63 33.57 12.23
CA ALA A 19 58.33 33.60 12.91
C ALA A 19 57.09 33.67 11.98
N SER A 20 57.26 33.97 10.68
CA SER A 20 56.15 34.06 9.72
C SER A 20 56.19 33.05 8.56
N ASN A 21 57.29 32.30 8.37
CA ASN A 21 57.49 31.30 7.31
C ASN A 21 56.85 31.65 5.95
N LYS A 22 57.03 32.91 5.49
CA LYS A 22 56.28 33.49 4.38
C LYS A 22 57.17 33.72 3.16
N LEU A 23 56.72 33.24 2.00
CA LEU A 23 57.33 33.52 0.69
C LEU A 23 56.43 34.50 -0.07
N VAL A 24 56.93 35.71 -0.34
CA VAL A 24 56.17 36.75 -1.06
C VAL A 24 56.60 36.83 -2.52
N LEU A 25 55.64 36.66 -3.43
CA LEU A 25 55.79 36.93 -4.85
C LEU A 25 55.00 38.21 -5.19
N ALA A 26 55.70 39.35 -5.20
CA ALA A 26 55.11 40.65 -5.50
C ALA A 26 55.32 41.03 -6.97
N ASN A 27 54.24 41.32 -7.70
CA ASN A 27 54.31 41.89 -9.04
C ASN A 27 53.62 43.26 -9.07
N ALA A 28 54.43 44.32 -9.12
CA ALA A 28 53.97 45.70 -9.11
C ALA A 28 53.48 46.22 -10.47
N ASN A 29 53.57 45.42 -11.54
CA ASN A 29 53.02 45.79 -12.84
C ASN A 29 51.50 46.00 -12.75
N VAL A 30 50.94 46.86 -13.59
CA VAL A 30 49.48 47.01 -13.71
C VAL A 30 48.82 45.68 -14.11
N SER A 31 47.53 45.52 -13.80
CA SER A 31 46.76 44.36 -14.25
C SER A 31 46.82 44.23 -15.78
N GLY A 32 47.03 43.01 -16.29
CA GLY A 32 47.28 42.75 -17.72
C GLY A 32 48.71 43.09 -18.21
N GLY A 33 49.56 43.65 -17.35
CA GLY A 33 50.99 43.84 -17.62
C GLY A 33 51.79 42.52 -17.59
N ALA A 34 53.10 42.59 -17.82
CA ALA A 34 53.94 41.39 -17.86
C ALA A 34 53.90 40.60 -16.53
N ALA A 35 53.65 39.29 -16.61
CA ALA A 35 53.65 38.41 -15.45
C ALA A 35 55.06 38.20 -14.87
N LEU A 36 55.13 37.93 -13.56
CA LEU A 36 56.29 37.32 -12.91
C LEU A 36 56.21 35.80 -13.12
N ILE A 37 57.15 35.24 -13.88
CA ILE A 37 57.17 33.81 -14.22
C ILE A 37 58.03 33.07 -13.20
N VAL A 38 57.50 31.98 -12.63
CA VAL A 38 58.19 31.15 -11.64
C VAL A 38 58.31 29.73 -12.17
N ASN A 39 59.50 29.43 -12.68
CA ASN A 39 59.88 28.11 -13.15
C ASN A 39 60.43 27.24 -12.01
N ALA A 40 61.06 27.85 -11.00
CA ALA A 40 61.55 27.15 -9.81
C ALA A 40 60.45 26.44 -9.02
N ALA A 41 60.80 25.35 -8.33
CA ALA A 41 59.89 24.64 -7.44
C ALA A 41 59.59 25.46 -6.17
N LEU A 42 58.33 25.53 -5.74
CA LEU A 42 57.93 26.14 -4.46
C LEU A 42 57.83 25.04 -3.40
N GLN A 43 58.62 25.12 -2.33
CA GLN A 43 58.68 24.05 -1.33
C GLN A 43 58.73 24.59 0.11
N ASN A 44 58.33 23.74 1.04
CA ASN A 44 58.58 23.95 2.47
C ASN A 44 60.08 24.08 2.76
N ASN A 45 60.42 24.72 3.87
CA ASN A 45 61.79 24.77 4.36
C ASN A 45 62.01 23.61 5.34
N GLY A 46 62.38 22.45 4.81
CA GLY A 46 62.40 21.20 5.57
C GLY A 46 60.98 20.84 6.06
N ALA A 47 60.83 20.60 7.36
CA ALA A 47 59.53 20.32 7.99
C ALA A 47 58.67 21.59 8.22
N SER A 48 59.24 22.80 8.05
CA SER A 48 58.53 24.04 8.31
C SER A 48 57.59 24.38 7.15
N ALA A 49 56.29 24.44 7.43
CA ALA A 49 55.27 24.83 6.46
C ALA A 49 55.51 26.27 5.98
N VAL A 50 55.60 26.47 4.66
CA VAL A 50 55.76 27.79 4.04
C VAL A 50 54.41 28.29 3.52
N ARG A 51 54.04 29.53 3.89
CA ARG A 51 52.89 30.24 3.32
C ARG A 51 53.32 31.02 2.08
N LEU A 52 52.65 30.79 0.96
CA LEU A 52 52.83 31.57 -0.26
C LEU A 52 51.94 32.81 -0.22
N GLU A 53 52.49 33.99 -0.53
CA GLU A 53 51.71 35.21 -0.73
C GLU A 53 51.98 35.85 -2.09
N LYS A 54 50.94 35.95 -2.90
CA LYS A 54 50.90 36.74 -4.11
C LYS A 54 50.41 38.16 -3.79
N SER A 55 51.20 39.19 -4.11
CA SER A 55 50.84 40.61 -3.90
C SER A 55 51.08 41.47 -5.15
N GLY A 56 50.54 42.69 -5.15
CA GLY A 56 50.61 43.64 -6.27
C GLY A 56 49.60 43.34 -7.40
N PRO A 57 49.26 44.33 -8.25
CA PRO A 57 48.19 44.22 -9.24
C PRO A 57 48.49 43.31 -10.44
N GLY A 58 49.76 43.04 -10.75
CA GLY A 58 50.17 42.21 -11.89
C GLY A 58 50.18 40.72 -11.53
N ASP A 59 50.16 39.84 -12.53
CA ASP A 59 49.99 38.40 -12.29
C ASP A 59 51.31 37.68 -11.96
N VAL A 60 51.21 36.54 -11.28
CA VAL A 60 52.31 35.56 -11.14
C VAL A 60 51.92 34.29 -11.86
N ARG A 61 52.78 33.78 -12.73
CA ARG A 61 52.60 32.50 -13.42
C ARG A 61 53.55 31.46 -12.85
N LEU A 62 53.00 30.50 -12.10
CA LEU A 62 53.69 29.34 -11.55
C LEU A 62 53.72 28.21 -12.58
N ILE A 63 54.92 27.89 -13.06
CA ILE A 63 55.18 26.77 -13.97
C ILE A 63 55.84 25.62 -13.20
N GLY A 64 56.78 25.93 -12.30
CA GLY A 64 57.43 24.95 -11.42
C GLY A 64 56.44 24.25 -10.46
N PRO A 65 56.76 23.03 -9.99
CA PRO A 65 55.91 22.31 -9.05
C PRO A 65 55.82 23.05 -7.70
N ALA A 66 54.68 22.95 -7.02
CA ALA A 66 54.45 23.55 -5.72
C ALA A 66 54.04 22.49 -4.70
N SER A 67 54.78 22.39 -3.59
CA SER A 67 54.53 21.44 -2.49
C SER A 67 54.53 22.10 -1.11
N HIS A 68 54.41 23.43 -1.06
CA HIS A 68 54.33 24.18 0.20
C HIS A 68 53.02 23.90 0.95
N THR A 69 53.06 23.77 2.27
CA THR A 69 51.87 23.35 3.05
C THR A 69 51.26 24.45 3.92
N GLY A 70 51.87 25.64 4.01
CA GLY A 70 51.40 26.75 4.85
C GLY A 70 50.21 27.55 4.28
N GLY A 71 49.60 27.09 3.19
CA GLY A 71 48.53 27.78 2.47
C GLY A 71 49.02 28.84 1.50
N THR A 72 48.06 29.42 0.76
CA THR A 72 48.31 30.39 -0.30
C THR A 72 47.41 31.61 -0.08
N ALA A 73 47.97 32.82 -0.13
CA ALA A 73 47.19 34.05 -0.13
C ALA A 73 47.38 34.80 -1.44
N ILE A 74 46.29 35.11 -2.12
CA ILE A 74 46.27 35.93 -3.34
C ILE A 74 45.72 37.29 -2.93
N ASN A 75 46.59 38.20 -2.49
CA ASN A 75 46.16 39.48 -1.92
C ASN A 75 45.70 40.48 -3.01
N ALA A 76 46.29 40.42 -4.21
CA ALA A 76 45.96 41.24 -5.37
C ALA A 76 46.47 40.61 -6.68
N GLY A 77 45.91 41.02 -7.82
CA GLY A 77 46.19 40.43 -9.14
C GLY A 77 45.74 38.96 -9.23
N ALA A 78 46.32 38.18 -10.13
CA ALA A 78 46.04 36.74 -10.22
C ALA A 78 47.27 35.85 -9.98
N LEU A 79 47.00 34.65 -9.46
CA LEU A 79 47.95 33.53 -9.44
C LEU A 79 47.59 32.55 -10.57
N SER A 80 48.37 32.54 -11.63
CA SER A 80 48.24 31.57 -12.72
C SER A 80 49.06 30.32 -12.42
N VAL A 81 48.44 29.15 -12.45
CA VAL A 81 49.10 27.85 -12.31
C VAL A 81 49.06 27.12 -13.64
N ASP A 82 50.26 26.90 -14.19
CA ASP A 82 50.46 26.21 -15.45
C ASP A 82 50.71 24.72 -15.21
N VAL A 83 49.84 23.89 -15.79
CA VAL A 83 49.98 22.43 -15.71
C VAL A 83 50.22 21.87 -17.11
N PRO A 84 51.40 21.28 -17.39
CA PRO A 84 51.71 20.69 -18.68
C PRO A 84 50.75 19.56 -19.08
N ALA A 85 50.65 19.29 -20.37
CA ALA A 85 49.88 18.17 -20.90
C ALA A 85 50.22 16.83 -20.20
N SER A 86 49.22 15.97 -20.02
CA SER A 86 49.34 14.66 -19.36
C SER A 86 49.77 14.67 -17.88
N VAL A 87 49.90 15.85 -17.26
CA VAL A 87 50.19 15.98 -15.83
C VAL A 87 48.90 16.22 -15.05
N VAL A 88 48.72 15.48 -13.95
CA VAL A 88 47.80 15.86 -12.87
C VAL A 88 48.64 16.48 -11.77
N ARG A 89 48.35 17.74 -11.45
CA ARG A 89 49.01 18.48 -10.38
C ARG A 89 47.97 18.78 -9.31
N ASP A 90 48.28 18.44 -8.07
CA ASP A 90 47.50 18.86 -6.93
C ASP A 90 47.83 20.30 -6.54
N MET A 91 46.80 21.09 -6.24
CA MET A 91 46.99 22.29 -5.43
C MET A 91 47.51 21.88 -4.04
N PRO A 92 48.46 22.64 -3.47
CA PRO A 92 48.95 22.32 -2.14
C PRO A 92 47.82 22.38 -1.09
N ALA A 93 47.88 21.50 -0.09
CA ALA A 93 46.75 21.19 0.79
C ALA A 93 46.23 22.35 1.67
N GLY A 94 46.98 23.43 1.84
CA GLY A 94 46.56 24.57 2.65
C GLY A 94 45.50 25.45 1.97
N THR A 95 44.68 26.14 2.77
CA THR A 95 43.65 27.07 2.28
C THR A 95 44.21 28.15 1.35
N ILE A 96 43.49 28.42 0.26
CA ILE A 96 43.69 29.58 -0.60
C ILE A 96 42.78 30.72 -0.10
N SER A 97 43.34 31.90 0.17
CA SER A 97 42.64 33.08 0.72
C SER A 97 43.03 34.38 -0.01
N GLY A 98 42.37 35.50 0.29
CA GLY A 98 42.68 36.83 -0.25
C GLY A 98 41.70 37.33 -1.32
N ASN A 99 41.94 38.52 -1.88
CA ASN A 99 40.99 39.17 -2.80
C ASN A 99 41.32 38.99 -4.29
N GLY A 100 42.48 38.41 -4.63
CA GLY A 100 42.93 38.19 -6.00
C GLY A 100 42.39 36.90 -6.61
N GLY A 101 42.54 36.78 -7.93
CA GLY A 101 42.01 35.65 -8.72
C GLY A 101 42.96 34.48 -8.86
N LEU A 102 42.43 33.32 -9.22
CA LEU A 102 43.19 32.12 -9.55
C LEU A 102 43.00 31.79 -11.04
N ILE A 103 44.09 31.56 -11.77
CA ILE A 103 44.03 31.17 -13.19
C ILE A 103 44.64 29.78 -13.36
N LYS A 104 43.93 28.87 -14.03
CA LYS A 104 44.45 27.59 -14.49
C LYS A 104 44.83 27.71 -15.97
N THR A 105 46.09 27.47 -16.30
CA THR A 105 46.64 27.41 -17.67
C THR A 105 47.29 26.05 -17.95
N GLY A 106 47.73 25.84 -19.19
CA GLY A 106 48.35 24.59 -19.63
C GLY A 106 47.35 23.45 -19.80
N ASP A 107 47.69 22.45 -20.61
CA ASP A 107 46.74 21.43 -21.07
C ASP A 107 46.45 20.31 -20.04
N GLY A 108 47.22 20.24 -18.94
CA GLY A 108 47.04 19.24 -17.89
C GLY A 108 45.88 19.51 -16.93
N THR A 109 45.79 18.67 -15.90
CA THR A 109 44.75 18.75 -14.86
C THR A 109 45.31 19.36 -13.57
N LEU A 110 44.64 20.38 -13.04
CA LEU A 110 44.87 20.89 -11.70
C LEU A 110 43.77 20.36 -10.78
N ALA A 111 44.13 19.49 -9.84
CA ALA A 111 43.20 18.97 -8.84
C ALA A 111 43.26 19.80 -7.56
N PHE A 112 42.12 19.95 -6.90
CA PHE A 112 41.99 20.78 -5.70
C PHE A 112 41.70 19.91 -4.46
N PRO A 113 42.70 19.25 -3.87
CA PRO A 113 42.51 18.45 -2.64
C PRO A 113 42.42 19.31 -1.38
N ASN A 114 42.71 20.60 -1.48
CA ASN A 114 42.52 21.56 -0.42
C ASN A 114 41.03 21.83 -0.18
N SER A 115 40.63 21.83 1.09
CA SER A 115 39.25 22.15 1.52
C SER A 115 39.19 23.53 2.19
N GLY A 116 38.09 24.24 1.99
CA GLY A 116 37.83 25.52 2.67
C GLY A 116 38.55 26.73 2.09
N ASN A 117 38.65 26.86 0.76
CA ASN A 117 39.17 28.09 0.15
C ASN A 117 38.22 29.26 0.43
N THR A 118 38.78 30.47 0.56
CA THR A 118 38.06 31.69 0.98
C THR A 118 38.42 32.92 0.15
N TYR A 119 39.16 32.76 -0.95
CA TYR A 119 39.51 33.90 -1.78
C TYR A 119 38.28 34.46 -2.52
N ALA A 120 38.29 35.77 -2.80
CA ALA A 120 37.15 36.49 -3.36
C ALA A 120 37.26 36.83 -4.86
N GLY A 121 38.44 36.62 -5.47
CA GLY A 121 38.64 36.86 -6.90
C GLY A 121 38.16 35.71 -7.78
N THR A 122 37.93 36.00 -9.05
CA THR A 122 37.51 35.03 -10.08
C THR A 122 38.46 33.83 -10.16
N THR A 123 37.89 32.63 -10.27
CA THR A 123 38.62 31.47 -10.77
C THR A 123 38.46 31.39 -12.28
N LEU A 124 39.55 31.46 -13.03
CA LEU A 124 39.55 31.34 -14.49
C LEU A 124 40.25 30.04 -14.92
N VAL A 125 39.51 29.12 -15.52
CA VAL A 125 40.07 27.95 -16.21
C VAL A 125 40.21 28.31 -17.68
N SER A 126 41.42 28.73 -18.05
CA SER A 126 41.72 29.21 -19.42
C SER A 126 42.15 28.08 -20.36
N ARG A 127 42.82 27.04 -19.85
CA ARG A 127 43.21 25.82 -20.60
C ARG A 127 43.31 24.61 -19.68
N GLY A 128 43.12 23.42 -20.26
CA GLY A 128 43.20 22.14 -19.56
C GLY A 128 42.04 21.94 -18.60
N THR A 129 42.25 21.15 -17.53
CA THR A 129 41.15 20.77 -16.63
C THR A 129 41.39 21.26 -15.20
N ALA A 130 40.35 21.75 -14.55
CA ALA A 130 40.30 21.91 -13.10
C ALA A 130 39.39 20.82 -12.51
N ARG A 131 39.98 19.98 -11.64
CA ARG A 131 39.27 18.87 -10.99
C ARG A 131 38.80 19.27 -9.61
N VAL A 132 37.49 19.25 -9.43
CA VAL A 132 36.79 19.74 -8.24
C VAL A 132 36.54 18.58 -7.29
N LEU A 133 37.13 18.64 -6.09
CA LEU A 133 37.01 17.59 -5.08
C LEU A 133 36.11 18.01 -3.90
N HIS A 134 35.91 19.31 -3.65
CA HIS A 134 35.21 19.78 -2.44
C HIS A 134 34.24 20.94 -2.71
N ASN A 135 33.32 21.17 -1.77
CA ASN A 135 32.27 22.21 -1.86
C ASN A 135 32.81 23.64 -1.94
N ALA A 136 33.94 23.91 -1.27
CA ALA A 136 34.57 25.24 -1.22
C ALA A 136 35.85 25.30 -2.06
N THR A 137 35.88 24.63 -3.22
CA THR A 137 37.07 24.60 -4.09
C THR A 137 37.42 25.99 -4.67
N PHE A 138 36.43 26.80 -5.04
CA PHE A 138 36.65 28.08 -5.74
C PHE A 138 36.60 29.34 -4.87
N GLY A 139 36.66 29.20 -3.55
CA GLY A 139 36.68 30.34 -2.65
C GLY A 139 35.28 30.80 -2.26
N SER A 140 35.13 32.11 -2.03
CA SER A 140 33.83 32.74 -1.77
C SER A 140 33.07 32.96 -3.08
N THR A 141 31.73 32.95 -3.02
CA THR A 141 30.86 33.14 -4.19
C THR A 141 30.71 34.62 -4.61
N ALA A 142 31.67 35.47 -4.26
CA ALA A 142 31.64 36.91 -4.57
C ALA A 142 31.99 37.21 -6.03
N ALA A 143 32.82 36.36 -6.64
CA ALA A 143 33.16 36.38 -8.05
C ALA A 143 32.88 35.00 -8.67
N PRO A 144 32.62 34.91 -9.98
CA PRO A 144 32.28 33.63 -10.60
C PRO A 144 33.50 32.75 -10.85
N THR A 145 33.24 31.49 -11.13
CA THR A 145 34.16 30.59 -11.79
C THR A 145 33.90 30.62 -13.30
N VAL A 146 34.94 30.85 -14.10
CA VAL A 146 34.86 31.00 -15.56
C VAL A 146 35.67 29.89 -16.23
N VAL A 147 35.05 29.16 -17.15
CA VAL A 147 35.65 28.12 -17.99
C VAL A 147 35.64 28.60 -19.43
N GLN A 148 36.82 28.85 -19.99
CA GLN A 148 36.97 29.29 -21.37
C GLN A 148 36.95 28.13 -22.35
N ASP A 149 36.78 28.44 -23.63
CA ASP A 149 36.92 27.45 -24.69
C ASP A 149 38.30 26.76 -24.64
N GLY A 150 38.30 25.45 -24.84
CA GLY A 150 39.47 24.58 -24.64
C GLY A 150 39.79 24.22 -23.18
N ALA A 151 38.96 24.60 -22.21
CA ALA A 151 39.12 24.25 -20.80
C ALA A 151 37.92 23.47 -20.22
N ALA A 152 38.12 22.78 -19.09
CA ALA A 152 37.07 21.99 -18.45
C ALA A 152 37.06 22.06 -16.93
N LEU A 153 35.86 21.95 -16.36
CA LEU A 153 35.60 21.57 -14.97
C LEU A 153 35.21 20.10 -14.90
N ASP A 154 35.94 19.35 -14.10
CA ASP A 154 35.71 17.94 -13.84
C ASP A 154 35.24 17.76 -12.39
N LEU A 155 33.93 17.59 -12.23
CA LEU A 155 33.22 17.61 -10.95
C LEU A 155 33.25 16.23 -10.31
N TRP A 156 34.29 15.99 -9.51
CA TRP A 156 34.65 14.65 -9.07
C TRP A 156 34.11 14.31 -7.67
N GLY A 157 34.22 15.25 -6.73
CA GLY A 157 33.89 15.04 -5.30
C GLY A 157 34.98 14.26 -4.53
N ASN A 158 34.90 14.24 -3.19
CA ASN A 158 35.93 13.67 -2.31
C ASN A 158 35.46 12.47 -1.45
N SER A 159 34.17 12.11 -1.45
CA SER A 159 33.69 11.02 -0.59
C SER A 159 33.78 9.64 -1.24
N VAL A 160 34.29 8.67 -0.47
CA VAL A 160 34.27 7.23 -0.75
C VAL A 160 32.83 6.70 -0.94
N ASN A 161 31.81 7.44 -0.48
CA ASN A 161 30.38 7.06 -0.47
C ASN A 161 29.43 7.94 -1.33
N GLY A 162 29.93 8.88 -2.14
CA GLY A 162 29.25 9.38 -3.35
C GLY A 162 28.10 10.41 -3.22
N ASN A 163 28.01 11.31 -4.22
CA ASN A 163 26.99 12.36 -4.44
C ASN A 163 26.86 13.45 -3.33
N ASP A 164 27.99 13.99 -2.89
CA ASP A 164 28.07 15.00 -1.83
C ASP A 164 28.60 16.37 -2.30
N LEU A 165 29.11 16.48 -3.52
CA LEU A 165 29.62 17.74 -4.05
C LEU A 165 28.48 18.74 -4.19
N ARG A 166 28.64 19.90 -3.54
CA ARG A 166 27.68 21.01 -3.53
C ARG A 166 28.44 22.34 -3.58
N LEU A 167 28.54 22.95 -4.75
CA LEU A 167 29.17 24.27 -4.89
C LEU A 167 28.24 25.41 -4.42
N GLY A 168 26.97 25.12 -4.13
CA GLY A 168 26.02 26.07 -3.55
C GLY A 168 25.80 27.28 -4.47
N ASN A 169 26.09 28.48 -3.95
CA ASN A 169 25.86 29.75 -4.66
C ASN A 169 26.96 30.12 -5.67
N GLU A 170 27.89 29.21 -5.96
CA GLU A 170 28.92 29.44 -6.96
C GLU A 170 28.30 29.55 -8.36
N HIS A 171 28.60 30.65 -9.06
CA HIS A 171 28.14 30.88 -10.42
C HIS A 171 29.22 30.43 -11.40
N VAL A 172 28.88 29.45 -12.23
CA VAL A 172 29.79 28.90 -13.25
C VAL A 172 29.44 29.47 -14.61
N TYR A 173 30.40 30.15 -15.23
CA TYR A 173 30.32 30.61 -16.61
C TYR A 173 31.15 29.66 -17.48
N ALA A 174 30.59 29.08 -18.53
CA ALA A 174 31.29 28.05 -19.30
C ALA A 174 31.09 28.22 -20.80
N ALA A 175 32.12 27.86 -21.57
CA ALA A 175 32.12 27.82 -23.02
C ALA A 175 32.93 26.63 -23.52
N GLY A 176 32.60 26.18 -24.73
CA GLY A 176 33.45 25.29 -25.53
C GLY A 176 33.28 23.80 -25.25
N ALA A 177 34.08 23.02 -25.96
CA ALA A 177 33.98 21.55 -25.96
C ALA A 177 34.79 20.86 -24.85
N GLY A 178 35.58 21.62 -24.10
CA GLY A 178 36.63 21.09 -23.24
C GLY A 178 37.93 20.83 -23.99
N PRO A 179 39.05 20.57 -23.28
CA PRO A 179 40.38 20.42 -23.89
C PRO A 179 40.52 19.21 -24.83
N ASP A 180 39.65 18.22 -24.67
CA ASP A 180 39.63 16.95 -25.40
C ASP A 180 38.31 16.69 -26.13
N GLY A 181 37.41 17.68 -26.18
CA GLY A 181 36.10 17.57 -26.80
C GLY A 181 35.10 16.68 -26.06
N ASN A 182 35.41 16.24 -24.83
CA ASN A 182 34.58 15.35 -24.00
C ASN A 182 33.73 16.10 -22.97
N GLY A 183 33.75 17.43 -22.98
CA GLY A 183 32.94 18.29 -22.13
C GLY A 183 33.76 19.33 -21.37
N ALA A 184 33.39 20.60 -21.53
CA ALA A 184 33.87 21.69 -20.69
C ALA A 184 33.24 21.61 -19.28
N LEU A 185 32.05 21.02 -19.14
CA LEU A 185 31.53 20.55 -17.87
C LEU A 185 31.44 19.02 -17.92
N ARG A 186 32.04 18.33 -16.95
CA ARG A 186 32.03 16.86 -16.94
C ARG A 186 32.11 16.27 -15.55
N ASN A 187 31.68 15.02 -15.44
CA ASN A 187 31.91 14.18 -14.28
C ASN A 187 32.59 12.88 -14.71
N THR A 188 33.91 12.78 -14.48
CA THR A 188 34.68 11.57 -14.79
C THR A 188 35.00 10.72 -13.56
N SER A 189 34.38 11.03 -12.42
CA SER A 189 34.57 10.25 -11.19
C SER A 189 33.95 8.84 -11.29
N ALA A 190 34.02 8.09 -10.19
CA ALA A 190 33.35 6.80 -10.07
C ALA A 190 31.87 6.90 -9.63
N ARG A 191 31.34 8.13 -9.41
CA ARG A 191 30.02 8.35 -8.80
C ARG A 191 29.23 9.44 -9.52
N SER A 192 27.91 9.38 -9.45
CA SER A 192 27.02 10.44 -9.93
C SER A 192 27.07 11.69 -9.03
N GLN A 193 26.88 12.87 -9.62
CA GLN A 193 26.85 14.16 -8.94
C GLN A 193 25.56 14.91 -9.30
N TYR A 194 24.56 14.83 -8.43
CA TYR A 194 23.26 15.47 -8.61
C TYR A 194 23.21 16.91 -8.14
N TRP A 195 24.09 17.31 -7.23
CA TRP A 195 23.98 18.61 -6.52
C TRP A 195 25.18 19.53 -6.75
N ALA A 196 26.08 19.16 -7.67
CA ALA A 196 27.36 19.84 -7.83
C ALA A 196 27.20 21.27 -8.36
N LEU A 197 26.27 21.48 -9.30
CA LEU A 197 26.02 22.77 -9.94
C LEU A 197 24.61 23.26 -9.66
N SER A 198 24.46 24.56 -9.40
CA SER A 198 23.14 25.20 -9.22
C SER A 198 22.92 26.38 -10.17
N TYR A 199 24.01 27.07 -10.56
CA TYR A 199 23.97 28.28 -11.37
C TYR A 199 24.98 28.19 -12.50
N VAL A 200 24.51 28.04 -13.74
CA VAL A 200 25.38 27.99 -14.93
C VAL A 200 24.94 29.02 -15.95
N THR A 201 25.90 29.73 -16.55
CA THR A 201 25.68 30.67 -17.66
C THR A 201 26.60 30.32 -18.82
N LEU A 202 26.07 30.28 -20.04
CA LEU A 202 26.87 30.05 -21.24
C LEU A 202 27.54 31.33 -21.72
N LEU A 203 28.83 31.22 -22.02
CA LEU A 203 29.61 32.26 -22.72
C LEU A 203 29.73 31.98 -24.22
N ASP A 204 29.58 30.72 -24.61
CA ASP A 204 29.53 30.19 -25.98
C ASP A 204 28.86 28.81 -25.94
N ASP A 205 28.74 28.12 -27.07
CA ASP A 205 28.23 26.75 -27.14
C ASP A 205 29.01 25.80 -26.21
N LEU A 206 28.30 24.99 -25.45
CA LEU A 206 28.86 24.16 -24.37
C LEU A 206 28.79 22.67 -24.70
N THR A 207 29.89 21.94 -24.53
CA THR A 207 29.81 20.47 -24.43
C THR A 207 29.76 20.02 -22.97
N VAL A 208 28.87 19.08 -22.66
CA VAL A 208 28.77 18.39 -21.37
C VAL A 208 29.03 16.90 -21.56
N GLY A 209 29.78 16.27 -20.66
CA GLY A 209 30.04 14.83 -20.76
C GLY A 209 30.61 14.18 -19.50
N GLY A 210 31.42 13.13 -19.70
CA GLY A 210 31.98 12.30 -18.64
C GLY A 210 31.40 10.89 -18.58
N SER A 211 31.88 10.10 -17.61
CA SER A 211 31.52 8.69 -17.41
C SER A 211 30.39 8.50 -16.39
N GLN A 212 30.03 9.55 -15.65
CA GLN A 212 29.02 9.50 -14.59
C GLN A 212 28.01 10.65 -14.72
N ARG A 213 26.85 10.48 -14.07
CA ARG A 213 25.76 11.47 -14.13
C ARG A 213 26.18 12.79 -13.51
N LEU A 214 25.76 13.88 -14.15
CA LEU A 214 25.95 15.25 -13.68
C LEU A 214 24.63 16.00 -13.81
N ASP A 215 24.19 16.69 -12.77
CA ASP A 215 22.99 17.51 -12.83
C ASP A 215 23.30 18.97 -12.52
N ILE A 216 22.46 19.85 -13.07
CA ILE A 216 22.21 21.17 -12.51
C ILE A 216 20.98 21.05 -11.62
N ARG A 217 21.15 21.41 -10.34
CA ARG A 217 20.16 21.23 -9.29
C ARG A 217 20.47 22.12 -8.10
N GLY A 218 19.46 22.84 -7.60
CA GLY A 218 19.52 23.57 -6.33
C GLY A 218 19.11 22.68 -5.16
N ASP A 219 19.42 23.06 -3.93
CA ASP A 219 18.66 22.53 -2.79
C ASP A 219 17.21 22.98 -2.93
N ASN A 220 16.23 22.17 -2.52
CA ASN A 220 14.80 22.42 -2.80
C ASN A 220 14.24 23.76 -2.25
N ALA A 221 15.08 24.62 -1.64
CA ALA A 221 14.77 25.94 -1.10
C ALA A 221 15.29 27.11 -1.95
N THR A 222 16.21 26.91 -2.90
CA THR A 222 16.79 27.96 -3.76
C THR A 222 16.50 27.74 -5.25
N SER A 223 16.34 28.83 -6.01
CA SER A 223 16.07 28.77 -7.45
C SER A 223 17.36 28.39 -8.20
N SER A 224 17.43 27.22 -8.84
CA SER A 224 18.54 26.87 -9.74
C SER A 224 18.25 27.29 -11.18
N TYR A 225 19.27 27.72 -11.92
CA TYR A 225 19.10 28.12 -13.32
C TYR A 225 20.26 27.73 -14.24
N MET A 226 19.91 27.56 -15.50
CA MET A 226 20.81 27.46 -16.65
C MET A 226 20.50 28.62 -17.59
N ASN A 227 21.38 29.61 -17.67
CA ASN A 227 21.23 30.74 -18.59
C ASN A 227 21.94 30.39 -19.90
N LEU A 228 21.17 30.16 -20.96
CA LEU A 228 21.69 29.74 -22.27
C LEU A 228 22.35 30.88 -23.03
N ASN A 229 21.95 32.13 -22.79
CA ASN A 229 22.48 33.32 -23.46
C ASN A 229 22.53 33.19 -25.01
N GLY A 230 21.52 32.54 -25.60
CA GLY A 230 21.44 32.29 -27.04
C GLY A 230 22.31 31.15 -27.59
N HIS A 231 23.07 30.46 -26.73
CA HIS A 231 24.00 29.37 -27.10
C HIS A 231 23.39 27.98 -26.90
N GLY A 232 24.01 26.96 -27.49
CA GLY A 232 23.58 25.57 -27.42
C GLY A 232 24.38 24.68 -26.46
N ILE A 233 23.85 23.47 -26.23
CA ILE A 233 24.49 22.43 -25.41
C ILE A 233 24.64 21.15 -26.22
N THR A 234 25.86 20.63 -26.33
CA THR A 234 26.13 19.29 -26.86
C THR A 234 26.38 18.30 -25.73
N LYS A 235 25.60 17.22 -25.66
CA LYS A 235 25.74 16.16 -24.66
C LYS A 235 26.46 14.94 -25.25
N LYS A 236 27.63 14.61 -24.68
CA LYS A 236 28.46 13.44 -25.02
C LYS A 236 28.67 12.51 -23.82
N GLY A 237 29.30 11.35 -24.05
CA GLY A 237 29.53 10.33 -23.03
C GLY A 237 28.28 9.52 -22.70
N THR A 238 28.46 8.33 -22.14
CA THR A 238 27.37 7.38 -21.87
C THR A 238 26.48 7.74 -20.69
N SER A 239 26.88 8.73 -19.88
CA SER A 239 26.16 9.14 -18.67
C SER A 239 24.91 9.99 -18.95
N LEU A 240 24.14 10.25 -17.89
CA LEU A 240 22.97 11.11 -17.92
C LEU A 240 23.35 12.55 -17.49
N PHE A 241 22.88 13.56 -18.21
CA PHE A 241 22.95 14.97 -17.76
C PHE A 241 21.56 15.46 -17.38
N GLY A 242 21.39 16.02 -16.19
CA GLY A 242 20.06 16.36 -15.67
C GLY A 242 19.83 17.83 -15.41
N PHE A 243 18.64 18.32 -15.78
CA PHE A 243 18.06 19.52 -15.21
C PHE A 243 16.98 19.09 -14.20
N THR A 244 17.23 19.32 -12.92
CA THR A 244 16.30 18.94 -11.85
C THR A 244 15.90 20.17 -11.06
N ASN A 245 14.60 20.53 -11.11
CA ASN A 245 14.11 21.76 -10.49
C ASN A 245 14.86 23.02 -11.01
N THR A 246 15.28 22.99 -12.28
CA THR A 246 16.09 24.04 -12.93
C THR A 246 15.27 24.83 -13.91
N THR A 247 15.38 26.15 -13.83
CA THR A 247 14.83 27.04 -14.87
C THR A 247 15.91 27.29 -15.91
N VAL A 248 15.73 26.77 -17.13
CA VAL A 248 16.60 27.04 -18.27
C VAL A 248 16.05 28.27 -18.99
N THR A 249 16.85 29.32 -19.15
CA THR A 249 16.42 30.67 -19.57
C THR A 249 17.27 31.24 -20.70
N ASN A 250 16.79 32.33 -21.29
CA ASN A 250 17.54 33.21 -22.22
C ASN A 250 18.00 32.47 -23.49
N ASP A 251 17.09 31.72 -24.10
CA ASP A 251 17.32 30.96 -25.33
C ASP A 251 17.46 31.83 -26.60
N LEU A 252 16.97 33.07 -26.54
CA LEU A 252 16.99 34.07 -27.63
C LEU A 252 16.46 33.56 -29.00
N GLY A 253 15.70 32.46 -29.02
CA GLY A 253 15.27 31.78 -30.25
C GLY A 253 16.38 31.10 -31.05
N THR A 254 17.61 31.01 -30.53
CA THR A 254 18.78 30.46 -31.26
C THR A 254 19.40 29.25 -30.56
N SER A 255 19.09 29.02 -29.28
CA SER A 255 19.64 27.89 -28.52
C SER A 255 19.17 26.53 -29.00
N PHE A 256 20.03 25.52 -28.83
CA PHE A 256 19.76 24.12 -29.12
C PHE A 256 20.31 23.19 -28.04
N ILE A 257 19.82 21.94 -28.01
CA ILE A 257 20.41 20.84 -27.24
C ILE A 257 20.66 19.69 -28.21
N ASP A 258 21.90 19.23 -28.33
CA ASP A 258 22.29 18.09 -29.17
C ASP A 258 22.78 16.91 -28.33
N ILE A 259 21.96 15.88 -28.17
CA ILE A 259 22.28 14.67 -27.41
C ILE A 259 22.92 13.65 -28.35
N GLN A 260 24.26 13.67 -28.42
CA GLN A 260 25.04 12.78 -29.28
C GLN A 260 25.29 11.41 -28.66
N GLN A 261 25.42 11.33 -27.33
CA GLN A 261 25.66 10.09 -26.59
C GLN A 261 25.03 10.13 -25.18
N GLY A 262 24.67 8.96 -24.66
CA GLY A 262 24.06 8.82 -23.33
C GLY A 262 22.67 9.43 -23.32
N GLY A 263 22.34 10.20 -22.28
CA GLY A 263 21.06 10.90 -22.27
C GLY A 263 21.03 12.22 -21.52
N LEU A 264 19.89 12.89 -21.66
CA LEU A 264 19.53 14.10 -20.93
C LEU A 264 18.17 13.91 -20.25
N THR A 265 18.03 14.36 -19.01
CA THR A 265 16.76 14.31 -18.26
C THR A 265 16.24 15.68 -17.88
N LEU A 266 14.92 15.85 -17.97
CA LEU A 266 14.19 16.91 -17.31
C LEU A 266 13.38 16.31 -16.16
N GLU A 267 13.56 16.85 -14.96
CA GLU A 267 12.90 16.34 -13.77
C GLU A 267 12.06 17.41 -13.04
N VAL A 268 10.84 17.02 -12.64
CA VAL A 268 9.94 17.74 -11.74
C VAL A 268 9.57 19.14 -12.25
N ALA A 269 10.08 20.22 -11.64
CA ALA A 269 9.76 21.59 -12.04
C ALA A 269 10.75 22.16 -13.08
N ALA A 270 11.61 21.32 -13.66
CA ALA A 270 12.50 21.74 -14.74
C ALA A 270 11.69 22.38 -15.89
N SER A 271 12.24 23.45 -16.48
CA SER A 271 11.57 24.16 -17.56
C SER A 271 12.56 24.75 -18.54
N LEU A 272 12.17 24.82 -19.82
CA LEU A 272 12.93 25.45 -20.90
C LEU A 272 12.20 26.71 -21.34
N SER A 273 12.89 27.85 -21.40
CA SER A 273 12.37 29.05 -22.07
C SER A 273 12.40 28.87 -23.58
N GLY A 274 11.55 29.60 -24.30
CA GLY A 274 11.49 29.52 -25.76
C GLY A 274 10.39 28.58 -26.26
N ALA A 275 10.43 28.31 -27.56
CA ALA A 275 9.38 27.60 -28.29
C ALA A 275 9.98 26.79 -29.46
N ALA A 276 9.22 26.60 -30.53
CA ALA A 276 9.58 25.71 -31.64
C ALA A 276 10.84 26.14 -32.43
N ASP A 277 11.31 27.38 -32.27
CA ASP A 277 12.56 27.86 -32.89
C ASP A 277 13.81 27.20 -32.28
N ASN A 278 13.69 26.65 -31.05
CA ASN A 278 14.75 25.92 -30.37
C ASN A 278 14.60 24.42 -30.58
N VAL A 279 15.72 23.72 -30.83
CA VAL A 279 15.70 22.29 -31.17
C VAL A 279 16.45 21.47 -30.12
N MET A 280 15.80 20.42 -29.61
CA MET A 280 16.46 19.30 -28.94
C MET A 280 16.62 18.14 -29.93
N SER A 281 17.86 17.78 -30.27
CA SER A 281 18.18 16.65 -31.14
C SER A 281 18.62 15.44 -30.31
N VAL A 282 18.01 14.27 -30.56
CA VAL A 282 18.40 12.98 -29.98
C VAL A 282 19.01 12.15 -31.10
N ARG A 283 20.32 11.95 -31.05
CA ARG A 283 21.06 11.21 -32.08
C ARG A 283 20.89 9.70 -31.92
N ASN A 284 21.37 8.97 -32.92
CA ASN A 284 21.35 7.51 -32.92
C ASN A 284 21.98 6.91 -31.65
N GLY A 285 21.20 6.10 -30.93
CA GLY A 285 21.59 5.42 -29.70
C GLY A 285 21.57 6.31 -28.45
N ALA A 286 21.28 7.60 -28.57
CA ALA A 286 21.09 8.50 -27.44
C ALA A 286 19.64 8.51 -26.95
N TYR A 287 19.40 9.07 -25.75
CA TYR A 287 18.06 9.17 -25.20
C TYR A 287 17.73 10.49 -24.51
N PHE A 288 16.48 10.91 -24.65
CA PHE A 288 15.86 11.93 -23.81
C PHE A 288 15.00 11.26 -22.73
N ASP A 289 14.94 11.86 -21.54
CA ASP A 289 14.31 11.25 -20.37
C ASP A 289 13.37 12.21 -19.62
N PHE A 290 12.16 11.73 -19.34
CA PHE A 290 11.15 12.39 -18.53
C PHE A 290 11.12 11.86 -17.09
N TYR A 291 11.04 12.77 -16.12
CA TYR A 291 10.77 12.45 -14.73
C TYR A 291 9.78 13.44 -14.12
N SER A 292 8.48 13.18 -14.26
CA SER A 292 7.40 13.99 -13.69
C SER A 292 7.48 15.49 -14.03
N VAL A 293 7.80 15.82 -15.28
CA VAL A 293 7.95 17.22 -15.73
C VAL A 293 6.58 17.91 -15.71
N ALA A 294 6.43 18.94 -14.87
CA ALA A 294 5.15 19.62 -14.66
C ALA A 294 4.82 20.69 -15.70
N LYS A 295 5.83 21.29 -16.35
CA LYS A 295 5.62 22.32 -17.36
C LYS A 295 5.74 21.73 -18.77
N PRO A 296 4.77 22.03 -19.67
CA PRO A 296 4.89 21.63 -21.06
C PRO A 296 6.17 22.17 -21.72
N ILE A 297 6.79 21.37 -22.59
CA ILE A 297 8.02 21.73 -23.29
C ILE A 297 7.69 22.21 -24.71
N GLY A 298 7.98 23.47 -25.02
CA GLY A 298 7.64 24.09 -26.31
C GLY A 298 8.67 23.91 -27.44
N TRP A 299 9.85 23.35 -27.14
CA TRP A 299 10.94 23.17 -28.10
C TRP A 299 10.60 22.14 -29.18
N ALA A 300 11.20 22.28 -30.36
CA ALA A 300 11.18 21.21 -31.36
C ALA A 300 12.02 20.02 -30.88
N LEU A 301 11.55 18.80 -31.11
CA LEU A 301 12.27 17.55 -30.84
C LEU A 301 12.63 16.87 -32.15
N SER A 302 13.92 16.64 -32.40
CA SER A 302 14.40 15.91 -33.57
C SER A 302 14.92 14.54 -33.13
N LEU A 303 14.29 13.46 -33.61
CA LEU A 303 14.63 12.09 -33.25
C LEU A 303 15.23 11.36 -34.47
N ASP A 304 16.52 11.06 -34.40
CA ASP A 304 17.21 10.29 -35.44
C ASP A 304 16.91 8.79 -35.33
N GLU A 305 17.36 8.01 -36.32
CA GLU A 305 17.31 6.54 -36.28
C GLU A 305 17.92 6.00 -34.98
N GLY A 306 17.18 5.17 -34.25
CA GLY A 306 17.64 4.58 -32.99
C GLY A 306 17.57 5.50 -31.78
N ALA A 307 17.00 6.71 -31.91
CA ALA A 307 16.74 7.60 -30.78
C ALA A 307 15.70 7.01 -29.82
N ARG A 308 15.84 7.32 -28.52
CA ARG A 308 14.91 6.86 -27.48
C ARG A 308 14.37 8.03 -26.65
N VAL A 309 13.06 8.09 -26.47
CA VAL A 309 12.41 8.87 -25.42
C VAL A 309 12.02 7.90 -24.30
N LEU A 310 12.49 8.17 -23.09
CA LEU A 310 12.28 7.34 -21.91
C LEU A 310 11.44 8.09 -20.89
N THR A 311 10.38 7.47 -20.37
CA THR A 311 9.60 7.99 -19.26
C THR A 311 9.87 7.17 -18.01
N ARG A 312 10.65 7.72 -17.07
CA ARG A 312 11.01 7.04 -15.81
C ARG A 312 10.09 7.37 -14.64
N SER A 313 9.28 8.42 -14.74
CA SER A 313 8.33 8.83 -13.68
C SER A 313 7.26 9.78 -14.22
N GLY A 314 6.12 9.84 -13.53
CA GLY A 314 4.97 10.68 -13.84
C GLY A 314 3.90 9.90 -14.62
N TYR A 315 2.67 9.86 -14.09
CA TYR A 315 1.59 9.01 -14.60
C TYR A 315 0.30 9.78 -14.95
N THR A 316 0.19 11.03 -14.52
CA THR A 316 -0.96 11.88 -14.84
C THR A 316 -0.73 12.61 -16.16
N THR A 317 -1.79 12.85 -16.91
CA THR A 317 -1.71 13.42 -18.27
C THR A 317 -1.31 14.91 -18.31
N ASN A 318 -1.18 15.56 -17.16
CA ASN A 318 -0.66 16.92 -17.01
C ASN A 318 0.86 16.93 -16.76
N LEU A 319 1.49 15.77 -16.59
CA LEU A 319 2.93 15.62 -16.50
C LEU A 319 3.49 15.13 -17.85
N ASN A 320 4.80 15.36 -18.06
CA ASN A 320 5.56 14.86 -19.19
C ASN A 320 4.93 15.22 -20.55
N ASN A 321 4.53 16.50 -20.71
CA ASN A 321 3.93 17.00 -21.94
C ASN A 321 4.97 17.67 -22.85
N TRP A 322 5.19 17.09 -24.02
CA TRP A 322 5.91 17.73 -25.12
C TRP A 322 4.92 18.47 -26.03
N ALA A 323 4.98 19.80 -26.02
CA ALA A 323 4.06 20.68 -26.74
C ALA A 323 4.62 21.23 -28.06
N GLY A 324 5.94 21.29 -28.22
CA GLY A 324 6.57 21.65 -29.48
C GLY A 324 6.51 20.54 -30.54
N PRO A 325 6.83 20.84 -31.80
CA PRO A 325 6.82 19.85 -32.88
C PRO A 325 7.87 18.75 -32.65
N VAL A 326 7.60 17.55 -33.16
CA VAL A 326 8.47 16.38 -33.08
C VAL A 326 8.74 15.85 -34.50
N ALA A 327 9.99 15.81 -34.91
CA ALA A 327 10.43 15.24 -36.18
C ALA A 327 10.99 13.83 -35.96
N LEU A 328 10.34 12.83 -36.54
CA LEU A 328 10.81 11.44 -36.61
C LEU A 328 11.68 11.29 -37.87
N ASN A 329 12.98 11.59 -37.77
CA ASN A 329 13.91 11.46 -38.91
C ASN A 329 14.25 9.99 -39.22
N GLY A 330 14.09 9.11 -38.24
CA GLY A 330 14.23 7.67 -38.36
C GLY A 330 13.35 6.94 -37.35
N THR A 331 13.57 5.65 -37.16
CA THR A 331 12.85 4.84 -36.18
C THR A 331 13.17 5.31 -34.76
N ALA A 332 12.17 5.82 -34.04
CA ALA A 332 12.32 6.36 -32.70
C ALA A 332 11.52 5.54 -31.67
N ARG A 333 12.14 5.23 -30.53
CA ARG A 333 11.58 4.41 -29.46
C ARG A 333 10.98 5.27 -28.35
N PHE A 334 9.72 5.04 -28.01
CA PHE A 334 9.01 5.67 -26.90
C PHE A 334 8.83 4.62 -25.80
N ASP A 335 9.59 4.74 -24.72
CA ASP A 335 9.81 3.67 -23.75
C ASP A 335 9.29 4.04 -22.35
N GLY A 336 8.32 3.28 -21.85
CA GLY A 336 7.79 3.45 -20.51
C GLY A 336 8.54 2.60 -19.48
N GLY A 337 9.29 3.24 -18.59
CA GLY A 337 10.07 2.58 -17.53
C GLY A 337 9.25 1.98 -16.38
N GLY A 338 7.93 2.13 -16.40
CA GLY A 338 6.98 1.68 -15.37
C GLY A 338 5.55 2.09 -15.74
N ALA A 339 4.62 2.10 -14.79
CA ALA A 339 3.24 2.59 -14.99
C ALA A 339 3.20 4.12 -15.07
N TYR A 340 3.79 4.67 -16.14
CA TYR A 340 4.02 6.09 -16.36
C TYR A 340 3.46 6.53 -17.71
N SER A 341 3.26 7.84 -17.87
CA SER A 341 2.72 8.43 -19.08
C SER A 341 3.55 9.59 -19.60
N ASP A 342 3.57 9.74 -20.91
CA ASP A 342 4.05 10.88 -21.68
C ASP A 342 2.98 11.36 -22.65
N THR A 343 2.96 12.66 -22.93
CA THR A 343 1.94 13.30 -23.75
C THR A 343 2.58 14.15 -24.83
N TYR A 344 2.07 14.05 -26.05
CA TYR A 344 2.50 14.85 -27.20
C TYR A 344 1.34 15.67 -27.73
N THR A 345 1.44 17.00 -27.58
CA THR A 345 0.44 17.97 -28.05
C THR A 345 0.92 18.74 -29.29
N GLY A 346 2.23 18.81 -29.54
CA GLY A 346 2.79 19.29 -30.80
C GLY A 346 2.70 18.26 -31.92
N GLU A 347 2.86 18.72 -33.17
CA GLU A 347 2.79 17.87 -34.37
C GLU A 347 3.96 16.87 -34.40
N LEU A 348 3.66 15.59 -34.62
CA LEU A 348 4.64 14.58 -35.02
C LEU A 348 4.70 14.50 -36.55
N SER A 349 5.89 14.62 -37.12
CA SER A 349 6.14 14.64 -38.57
C SER A 349 7.37 13.80 -38.95
N GLY A 350 7.66 13.66 -40.25
CA GLY A 350 8.89 13.02 -40.75
C GLY A 350 8.72 11.59 -41.29
N PRO A 351 9.77 11.02 -41.92
CA PRO A 351 9.68 9.71 -42.57
C PRO A 351 9.76 8.50 -41.61
N GLY A 352 10.20 8.72 -40.37
CA GLY A 352 10.52 7.69 -39.40
C GLY A 352 9.32 6.93 -38.80
N ARG A 353 9.60 5.80 -38.16
CA ARG A 353 8.61 4.94 -37.48
C ARG A 353 8.59 5.22 -35.98
N LEU A 354 7.39 5.34 -35.39
CA LEU A 354 7.22 5.40 -33.94
C LEU A 354 7.16 4.00 -33.35
N VAL A 355 7.98 3.70 -32.34
CA VAL A 355 8.02 2.38 -31.68
C VAL A 355 7.69 2.54 -30.20
N LYS A 356 6.45 2.23 -29.80
CA LYS A 356 5.99 2.27 -28.42
C LYS A 356 6.29 0.97 -27.70
N VAL A 357 6.95 1.06 -26.55
CA VAL A 357 7.47 -0.08 -25.78
C VAL A 357 7.56 0.21 -24.29
N GLY A 358 7.93 -0.82 -23.51
CA GLY A 358 8.23 -0.71 -22.09
C GLY A 358 7.30 -1.58 -21.25
N ASN A 359 6.71 -0.98 -20.23
CA ASN A 359 5.79 -1.62 -19.31
C ASN A 359 4.35 -1.69 -19.87
N ASP A 360 3.61 -2.75 -19.56
CA ASP A 360 2.22 -2.99 -19.98
C ASP A 360 1.27 -1.81 -19.67
N ASN A 361 1.56 -1.10 -18.58
CA ASN A 361 0.72 -0.03 -18.04
C ASN A 361 1.21 1.37 -18.45
N SER A 362 2.29 1.45 -19.23
CA SER A 362 2.77 2.72 -19.73
C SER A 362 1.89 3.24 -20.86
N ILE A 363 1.57 4.53 -20.87
CA ILE A 363 0.69 5.13 -21.88
C ILE A 363 1.37 6.34 -22.52
N THR A 364 1.52 6.31 -23.84
CA THR A 364 1.91 7.49 -24.64
C THR A 364 0.68 8.08 -25.29
N TYR A 365 0.37 9.34 -24.95
CA TYR A 365 -0.81 10.05 -25.47
C TYR A 365 -0.44 10.91 -26.69
N LEU A 366 -1.00 10.58 -27.85
CA LEU A 366 -0.96 11.40 -29.05
C LEU A 366 -2.21 12.30 -29.05
N ARG A 367 -2.01 13.57 -28.71
CA ARG A 367 -3.10 14.55 -28.55
C ARG A 367 -3.17 15.59 -29.65
N ASN A 368 -2.11 15.76 -30.43
CA ASN A 368 -2.18 16.55 -31.64
C ASN A 368 -3.11 15.85 -32.65
N THR A 369 -4.01 16.61 -33.26
CA THR A 369 -5.05 16.06 -34.15
C THR A 369 -4.61 15.91 -35.61
N ASN A 370 -3.45 16.46 -35.98
CA ASN A 370 -2.99 16.58 -37.37
C ASN A 370 -1.51 16.19 -37.50
N ASN A 371 -1.17 14.98 -37.08
CA ASN A 371 0.18 14.46 -37.26
C ASN A 371 0.42 14.01 -38.70
N SER A 372 1.66 14.09 -39.17
CA SER A 372 2.04 13.94 -40.59
C SER A 372 3.21 12.97 -40.85
N TRP A 373 3.65 12.20 -39.85
CA TRP A 373 4.74 11.23 -40.06
C TRP A 373 4.32 10.04 -40.94
N ALA A 374 5.25 9.54 -41.74
CA ALA A 374 4.95 8.54 -42.78
C ALA A 374 5.28 7.09 -42.38
N GLY A 375 6.23 6.86 -41.46
CA GLY A 375 6.76 5.52 -41.16
C GLY A 375 5.86 4.61 -40.32
N GLY A 376 4.66 5.05 -39.95
CA GLY A 376 3.70 4.26 -39.18
C GLY A 376 4.09 4.06 -37.71
N ALA A 377 3.50 3.07 -37.06
CA ALA A 377 3.75 2.77 -35.64
C ALA A 377 3.93 1.26 -35.37
N ALA A 378 4.75 0.94 -34.38
CA ALA A 378 4.85 -0.39 -33.78
C ALA A 378 4.59 -0.28 -32.28
N ILE A 379 3.76 -1.14 -31.72
CA ILE A 379 3.39 -1.09 -30.30
C ILE A 379 3.64 -2.46 -29.68
N SER A 380 4.54 -2.53 -28.69
CA SER A 380 4.94 -3.76 -28.01
C SER A 380 5.13 -3.53 -26.51
N ASN A 381 4.23 -4.05 -25.67
CA ASN A 381 4.26 -3.92 -24.20
C ASN A 381 4.07 -2.46 -23.74
N GLY A 382 2.79 -2.06 -23.61
CA GLY A 382 2.36 -0.71 -23.29
C GLY A 382 1.29 -0.20 -24.26
N THR A 383 0.77 1.00 -23.99
CA THR A 383 -0.35 1.60 -24.73
C THR A 383 0.10 2.81 -25.53
N LEU A 384 -0.24 2.85 -26.82
CA LEU A 384 -0.26 4.09 -27.61
C LEU A 384 -1.71 4.55 -27.72
N TYR A 385 -1.98 5.76 -27.24
CA TYR A 385 -3.32 6.33 -27.24
C TYR A 385 -3.43 7.42 -28.31
N ALA A 386 -4.47 7.36 -29.15
CA ALA A 386 -4.75 8.36 -30.20
C ALA A 386 -6.13 9.02 -30.01
N VAL A 387 -6.16 10.35 -30.01
CA VAL A 387 -7.41 11.12 -29.76
C VAL A 387 -8.36 11.19 -30.96
N VAL A 388 -7.85 11.11 -32.19
CA VAL A 388 -8.59 11.18 -33.47
C VAL A 388 -7.80 10.47 -34.57
N PRO A 389 -8.39 10.12 -35.72
CA PRO A 389 -7.67 9.53 -36.86
C PRO A 389 -6.41 10.29 -37.27
N GLY A 390 -6.48 11.62 -37.37
CA GLY A 390 -5.32 12.46 -37.70
C GLY A 390 -4.21 12.50 -36.63
N ALA A 391 -4.47 12.01 -35.40
CA ALA A 391 -3.42 11.83 -34.40
C ALA A 391 -2.52 10.63 -34.71
N LEU A 392 -2.98 9.70 -35.56
CA LEU A 392 -2.27 8.49 -35.97
C LEU A 392 -2.34 8.34 -37.50
N PRO A 393 -1.56 9.12 -38.27
CA PRO A 393 -1.49 8.98 -39.72
C PRO A 393 -1.21 7.53 -40.14
N ASN A 394 -1.83 7.13 -41.26
CA ASN A 394 -1.73 5.77 -41.82
C ASN A 394 -2.16 4.65 -40.85
N TYR A 395 -3.04 4.94 -39.88
CA TYR A 395 -3.51 3.95 -38.90
C TYR A 395 -3.98 2.64 -39.55
N ALA A 396 -4.66 2.72 -40.69
CA ALA A 396 -5.24 1.56 -41.38
C ALA A 396 -4.21 0.66 -42.09
N THR A 397 -3.01 1.15 -42.41
CA THR A 397 -2.05 0.44 -43.30
C THR A 397 -0.65 0.26 -42.71
N ALA A 398 -0.27 1.03 -41.69
CA ALA A 398 1.11 1.10 -41.19
C ALA A 398 1.23 0.99 -39.66
N VAL A 399 0.22 0.43 -38.99
CA VAL A 399 0.24 0.21 -37.53
C VAL A 399 0.27 -1.28 -37.22
N GLU A 400 1.22 -1.65 -36.36
CA GLU A 400 1.45 -3.00 -35.89
C GLU A 400 1.42 -3.02 -34.35
N VAL A 401 0.64 -3.94 -33.78
CA VAL A 401 0.52 -4.20 -32.36
C VAL A 401 0.94 -5.65 -32.13
N VAL A 402 1.95 -5.86 -31.29
CA VAL A 402 2.58 -7.16 -31.02
C VAL A 402 2.76 -7.37 -29.51
N ASN A 403 3.05 -8.60 -29.09
CA ASN A 403 3.25 -8.96 -27.68
C ASN A 403 2.06 -8.47 -26.82
N ALA A 404 2.32 -7.82 -25.68
CA ALA A 404 1.27 -7.22 -24.84
C ALA A 404 1.00 -5.74 -25.20
N GLY A 405 1.21 -5.34 -26.45
CA GLY A 405 0.93 -3.98 -26.92
C GLY A 405 -0.57 -3.65 -26.97
N CYS A 406 -0.91 -2.38 -26.77
CA CYS A 406 -2.28 -1.87 -26.93
C CYS A 406 -2.33 -0.61 -27.78
N LEU A 407 -3.24 -0.59 -28.76
CA LEU A 407 -3.66 0.63 -29.44
C LEU A 407 -4.98 1.10 -28.82
N ALA A 408 -4.96 2.23 -28.11
CA ALA A 408 -6.15 2.80 -27.49
C ALA A 408 -6.67 4.00 -28.29
N LEU A 409 -7.97 4.05 -28.51
CA LEU A 409 -8.63 5.02 -29.37
C LEU A 409 -9.75 5.72 -28.62
N ARG A 410 -9.82 7.05 -28.72
CA ARG A 410 -11.01 7.78 -28.32
C ARG A 410 -12.13 7.53 -29.31
N VAL A 411 -13.26 7.04 -28.82
CA VAL A 411 -14.43 6.75 -29.66
C VAL A 411 -15.19 8.05 -29.90
N ALA A 412 -15.54 8.34 -31.16
CA ALA A 412 -16.44 9.43 -31.49
C ALA A 412 -17.85 9.14 -30.95
N ASP A 413 -18.63 10.19 -30.67
CA ASP A 413 -20.05 10.02 -30.34
C ASP A 413 -20.84 9.57 -31.57
N ALA A 414 -21.97 8.91 -31.34
CA ALA A 414 -22.86 8.38 -32.37
C ALA A 414 -23.44 9.48 -33.26
N ALA A 415 -23.60 10.70 -32.71
CA ALA A 415 -24.06 11.87 -33.45
C ALA A 415 -22.97 12.51 -34.33
N GLY A 416 -21.71 12.10 -34.19
CA GLY A 416 -20.57 12.65 -34.93
C GLY A 416 -20.26 14.12 -34.60
N THR A 417 -20.63 14.59 -33.40
CA THR A 417 -20.41 15.96 -32.94
C THR A 417 -19.11 16.12 -32.14
N GLN A 418 -18.59 15.03 -31.59
CA GLN A 418 -17.38 14.97 -30.79
C GLN A 418 -16.24 14.30 -31.57
N PRO A 419 -15.00 14.81 -31.43
CA PRO A 419 -13.87 14.29 -32.18
C PRO A 419 -13.42 12.92 -31.66
N GLY A 420 -13.28 11.95 -32.55
CA GLY A 420 -12.78 10.60 -32.21
C GLY A 420 -12.69 9.71 -33.44
N PHE A 421 -12.36 8.44 -33.20
CA PHE A 421 -12.46 7.38 -34.21
C PHE A 421 -13.91 6.93 -34.32
N THR A 422 -14.44 6.86 -35.54
CA THR A 422 -15.77 6.30 -35.76
C THR A 422 -15.73 4.78 -35.55
N LEU A 423 -16.88 4.15 -35.30
CA LEU A 423 -16.94 2.68 -35.23
C LEU A 423 -16.50 2.03 -36.55
N ALA A 424 -16.71 2.69 -37.70
CA ALA A 424 -16.20 2.21 -38.98
C ALA A 424 -14.66 2.17 -39.02
N ASP A 425 -14.00 3.20 -38.48
CA ASP A 425 -12.53 3.25 -38.38
C ASP A 425 -11.99 2.13 -37.49
N ILE A 426 -12.60 1.95 -36.32
CA ILE A 426 -12.21 0.93 -35.34
C ILE A 426 -12.41 -0.47 -35.92
N ASN A 427 -13.53 -0.71 -36.59
CA ASN A 427 -13.81 -1.97 -37.27
C ASN A 427 -12.80 -2.27 -38.39
N ALA A 428 -12.43 -1.27 -39.19
CA ALA A 428 -11.44 -1.45 -40.24
C ALA A 428 -10.07 -1.84 -39.66
N LEU A 429 -9.67 -1.22 -38.54
CA LEU A 429 -8.42 -1.55 -37.84
C LEU A 429 -8.41 -2.99 -37.30
N ILE A 430 -9.48 -3.39 -36.60
CA ILE A 430 -9.56 -4.72 -35.99
C ILE A 430 -9.58 -5.82 -37.07
N ASN A 431 -10.22 -5.56 -38.21
CA ASN A 431 -10.46 -6.58 -39.23
C ASN A 431 -9.47 -6.57 -40.41
N ASN A 432 -8.46 -5.69 -40.45
CA ASN A 432 -7.49 -5.67 -41.56
C ASN A 432 -6.53 -6.88 -41.55
N GLY A 433 -6.50 -7.66 -40.46
CA GLY A 433 -5.69 -8.88 -40.31
C GLY A 433 -4.19 -8.66 -40.09
N THR A 434 -3.71 -7.42 -40.13
CA THR A 434 -2.28 -7.09 -40.00
C THR A 434 -1.95 -6.21 -38.80
N THR A 435 -2.93 -5.49 -38.25
CA THR A 435 -2.67 -4.56 -37.13
C THR A 435 -2.44 -5.27 -35.81
N PHE A 436 -3.16 -6.36 -35.51
CA PHE A 436 -3.03 -7.08 -34.24
C PHE A 436 -2.43 -8.47 -34.47
N ALA A 437 -1.17 -8.66 -34.09
CA ALA A 437 -0.37 -9.82 -34.47
C ALA A 437 -0.40 -11.00 -33.47
N GLY A 438 -1.32 -11.00 -32.49
CA GLY A 438 -1.42 -12.09 -31.52
C GLY A 438 -2.52 -11.92 -30.48
N THR A 439 -2.81 -13.00 -29.75
CA THR A 439 -3.90 -13.10 -28.77
C THR A 439 -3.67 -12.27 -27.50
N THR A 440 -2.43 -11.86 -27.24
CA THR A 440 -2.03 -11.01 -26.11
C THR A 440 -2.11 -9.52 -26.41
N THR A 441 -2.30 -9.14 -27.68
CA THR A 441 -2.44 -7.74 -28.09
C THR A 441 -3.82 -7.21 -27.70
N SER A 442 -4.00 -5.89 -27.61
CA SER A 442 -5.30 -5.33 -27.19
C SER A 442 -5.71 -4.10 -27.99
N ILE A 443 -7.01 -4.00 -28.25
CA ILE A 443 -7.66 -2.74 -28.62
C ILE A 443 -8.13 -2.02 -27.36
N GLY A 444 -7.91 -0.71 -27.28
CA GLY A 444 -8.42 0.14 -26.22
C GLY A 444 -9.57 1.01 -26.70
N PHE A 445 -10.67 1.03 -25.95
CA PHE A 445 -11.83 1.90 -26.19
C PHE A 445 -11.91 2.94 -25.09
N ASP A 446 -11.72 4.21 -25.45
CA ASP A 446 -12.00 5.33 -24.56
C ASP A 446 -13.40 5.89 -24.86
N THR A 447 -14.35 5.54 -23.99
CA THR A 447 -15.75 5.98 -24.03
C THR A 447 -15.88 7.35 -23.35
N ALA A 448 -15.15 8.35 -23.86
CA ALA A 448 -15.03 9.67 -23.27
C ALA A 448 -16.37 10.45 -23.22
N TYR A 449 -17.25 10.19 -24.19
CA TYR A 449 -18.42 11.04 -24.46
C TYR A 449 -19.76 10.43 -24.07
N GLU A 450 -19.95 9.13 -24.30
CA GLU A 450 -21.21 8.43 -24.07
C GLU A 450 -21.00 6.93 -23.87
N ASP A 451 -22.06 6.22 -23.46
CA ASP A 451 -22.08 4.76 -23.45
C ASP A 451 -21.98 4.20 -24.87
N LEU A 452 -21.21 3.12 -25.02
CA LEU A 452 -20.98 2.46 -26.30
C LEU A 452 -21.37 0.99 -26.22
N ASP A 453 -22.29 0.57 -27.09
CA ASP A 453 -22.50 -0.85 -27.40
C ASP A 453 -21.73 -1.25 -28.68
N TYR A 454 -20.67 -2.02 -28.51
CA TYR A 454 -19.84 -2.51 -29.62
C TYR A 454 -20.42 -3.84 -30.16
N THR A 455 -21.23 -3.72 -31.21
CA THR A 455 -21.99 -4.83 -31.81
C THR A 455 -21.22 -5.65 -32.84
N ALA A 456 -20.05 -5.18 -33.28
CA ALA A 456 -19.25 -5.87 -34.28
C ALA A 456 -18.50 -7.07 -33.68
N ALA A 457 -18.26 -8.10 -34.51
CA ALA A 457 -17.55 -9.29 -34.05
C ALA A 457 -16.12 -8.94 -33.62
N LEU A 458 -15.71 -9.41 -32.44
CA LEU A 458 -14.34 -9.29 -31.96
C LEU A 458 -13.56 -10.58 -32.25
N PRO A 459 -12.39 -10.49 -32.92
CA PRO A 459 -11.48 -11.63 -33.04
C PRO A 459 -10.86 -11.95 -31.67
N HIS A 460 -9.99 -12.97 -31.60
CA HIS A 460 -9.25 -13.32 -30.40
C HIS A 460 -8.23 -12.21 -30.06
N LEU A 461 -8.70 -11.18 -29.36
CA LEU A 461 -8.02 -9.92 -29.10
C LEU A 461 -8.34 -9.45 -27.68
N GLY A 462 -7.35 -8.86 -27.00
CA GLY A 462 -7.55 -8.24 -25.69
C GLY A 462 -8.33 -6.93 -25.78
N VAL A 463 -8.97 -6.55 -24.68
CA VAL A 463 -9.76 -5.32 -24.58
C VAL A 463 -9.27 -4.49 -23.41
N ARG A 464 -9.02 -3.20 -23.66
CA ARG A 464 -8.79 -2.21 -22.63
C ARG A 464 -9.91 -1.18 -22.62
N LYS A 465 -10.54 -0.99 -21.47
CA LYS A 465 -11.60 0.00 -21.29
C LYS A 465 -11.06 1.25 -20.59
N LEU A 466 -11.20 2.39 -21.26
CA LEU A 466 -10.87 3.73 -20.77
C LEU A 466 -12.11 4.63 -20.83
N GLY A 467 -12.02 5.82 -20.24
CA GLY A 467 -13.12 6.80 -20.23
C GLY A 467 -14.20 6.49 -19.18
N PRO A 468 -15.04 7.47 -18.84
CA PRO A 468 -15.96 7.38 -17.71
C PRO A 468 -17.24 6.58 -17.99
N ASN A 469 -17.66 6.44 -19.25
CA ASN A 469 -18.94 5.80 -19.61
C ASN A 469 -18.84 4.27 -19.73
N THR A 470 -19.93 3.63 -20.13
CA THR A 470 -20.03 2.16 -20.30
C THR A 470 -19.55 1.73 -21.68
N LEU A 471 -18.84 0.61 -21.74
CA LEU A 471 -18.61 -0.18 -22.95
C LEU A 471 -19.30 -1.53 -22.79
N THR A 472 -20.30 -1.80 -23.60
CA THR A 472 -20.94 -3.11 -23.71
C THR A 472 -20.37 -3.83 -24.93
N LEU A 473 -19.97 -5.11 -24.77
CA LEU A 473 -19.45 -5.93 -25.89
C LEU A 473 -20.50 -6.95 -26.35
N SER A 474 -21.50 -6.50 -27.11
CA SER A 474 -22.58 -7.35 -27.63
C SER A 474 -22.24 -8.13 -28.90
N GLY A 475 -21.17 -7.77 -29.61
CA GLY A 475 -20.76 -8.45 -30.83
C GLY A 475 -20.27 -9.89 -30.63
N SER A 476 -20.41 -10.74 -31.64
CA SER A 476 -20.00 -12.16 -31.57
C SER A 476 -18.48 -12.34 -31.38
N GLY A 477 -18.05 -13.49 -30.84
CA GLY A 477 -16.63 -13.84 -30.66
C GLY A 477 -16.42 -14.81 -29.50
N ALA A 478 -15.81 -15.96 -29.71
CA ALA A 478 -15.71 -16.97 -28.64
C ALA A 478 -14.58 -16.69 -27.63
N ASN A 479 -13.53 -15.98 -28.06
CA ASN A 479 -12.32 -15.82 -27.27
C ASN A 479 -11.94 -14.35 -27.13
N LEU A 480 -11.40 -13.97 -25.98
CA LEU A 480 -10.75 -12.67 -25.75
C LEU A 480 -9.31 -12.88 -25.31
N GLY A 481 -8.48 -11.88 -25.58
CA GLY A 481 -7.17 -11.74 -24.96
C GLY A 481 -7.27 -11.18 -23.53
N PRO A 482 -6.22 -10.50 -23.03
CA PRO A 482 -6.27 -9.80 -21.76
C PRO A 482 -7.43 -8.81 -21.68
N VAL A 483 -8.07 -8.71 -20.52
CA VAL A 483 -9.09 -7.69 -20.24
C VAL A 483 -8.56 -6.73 -19.18
N ARG A 484 -8.57 -5.44 -19.49
CA ARG A 484 -8.14 -4.34 -18.60
C ARG A 484 -9.25 -3.29 -18.51
N VAL A 485 -9.59 -2.83 -17.31
CA VAL A 485 -10.56 -1.74 -17.11
C VAL A 485 -9.94 -0.67 -16.23
N TYR A 486 -9.68 0.51 -16.80
CA TYR A 486 -9.06 1.65 -16.11
C TYR A 486 -10.08 2.64 -15.55
N GLY A 487 -11.29 2.70 -16.12
CA GLY A 487 -12.35 3.59 -15.67
C GLY A 487 -13.67 3.34 -16.39
N GLY A 488 -14.77 3.79 -15.77
CA GLY A 488 -16.12 3.53 -16.24
C GLY A 488 -16.48 2.05 -16.13
N THR A 489 -17.44 1.61 -16.95
CA THR A 489 -17.95 0.24 -16.91
C THR A 489 -17.58 -0.54 -18.17
N LEU A 490 -17.08 -1.76 -18.02
CA LEU A 490 -17.05 -2.77 -19.08
C LEU A 490 -18.14 -3.80 -18.79
N ASP A 491 -19.08 -3.97 -19.71
CA ASP A 491 -20.16 -4.95 -19.60
C ASP A 491 -19.93 -6.11 -20.59
N LEU A 492 -19.72 -7.30 -20.03
CA LEU A 492 -19.52 -8.55 -20.76
C LEU A 492 -20.74 -9.49 -20.68
N SER A 493 -21.85 -9.03 -20.09
CA SER A 493 -23.10 -9.78 -19.93
C SER A 493 -23.80 -10.23 -21.21
N PRO A 494 -23.55 -9.66 -22.40
CA PRO A 494 -24.22 -10.15 -23.61
C PRO A 494 -23.65 -11.44 -24.24
N VAL A 495 -22.34 -11.68 -24.15
CA VAL A 495 -21.69 -12.79 -24.88
C VAL A 495 -20.62 -13.49 -24.05
N SER A 496 -20.70 -14.82 -23.98
CA SER A 496 -19.69 -15.67 -23.32
C SER A 496 -18.33 -15.60 -24.03
N ARG A 497 -17.24 -15.51 -23.26
CA ARG A 497 -15.86 -15.40 -23.73
C ARG A 497 -14.95 -16.34 -22.96
N TYR A 498 -14.04 -17.00 -23.68
CA TYR A 498 -12.91 -17.72 -23.10
C TYR A 498 -11.61 -16.92 -23.25
N LEU A 499 -10.91 -16.70 -22.15
CA LEU A 499 -9.67 -15.93 -22.09
C LEU A 499 -8.41 -16.81 -22.14
N GLY A 500 -8.55 -18.13 -22.04
CA GLY A 500 -7.39 -19.02 -21.98
C GLY A 500 -6.46 -18.65 -20.83
N ASP A 501 -5.17 -18.49 -21.12
CA ASP A 501 -4.17 -18.13 -20.13
C ASP A 501 -4.11 -16.61 -19.80
N GLN A 502 -5.04 -15.83 -20.33
CA GLN A 502 -5.10 -14.38 -20.15
C GLN A 502 -5.92 -14.00 -18.90
N SER A 503 -5.60 -12.84 -18.33
CA SER A 503 -6.19 -12.37 -17.07
C SER A 503 -7.14 -11.19 -17.27
N VAL A 504 -8.07 -11.05 -16.33
CA VAL A 504 -8.94 -9.89 -16.15
C VAL A 504 -8.35 -9.01 -15.04
N VAL A 505 -8.16 -7.72 -15.30
CA VAL A 505 -7.74 -6.75 -14.28
C VAL A 505 -8.64 -5.52 -14.35
N VAL A 506 -9.26 -5.19 -13.22
CA VAL A 506 -10.24 -4.10 -13.08
C VAL A 506 -9.75 -3.13 -12.02
N GLY A 507 -9.70 -1.85 -12.35
CA GLY A 507 -9.24 -0.81 -11.42
C GLY A 507 -7.72 -0.84 -11.24
N GLU A 508 -7.00 -1.06 -12.34
CA GLU A 508 -5.56 -0.91 -12.37
C GLU A 508 -5.20 0.57 -12.39
N SER A 509 -4.46 1.04 -11.40
CA SER A 509 -4.01 2.43 -11.38
C SER A 509 -2.73 2.60 -10.56
N PRO A 510 -1.86 3.55 -10.94
CA PRO A 510 -0.80 4.04 -10.07
C PRO A 510 -1.27 5.05 -9.00
N SER A 511 -2.56 5.40 -8.94
CA SER A 511 -3.14 6.36 -7.99
C SER A 511 -4.53 5.94 -7.46
N THR A 512 -4.74 6.13 -6.16
CA THR A 512 -6.06 5.89 -5.53
C THR A 512 -7.11 6.95 -5.87
N SER A 513 -6.71 8.06 -6.49
CA SER A 513 -7.62 9.13 -6.94
C SER A 513 -8.26 8.86 -8.29
N ASP A 514 -7.79 7.84 -9.02
CA ASP A 514 -8.28 7.52 -10.35
C ASP A 514 -9.75 7.08 -10.34
N PRO A 515 -10.47 7.24 -11.47
CA PRO A 515 -11.88 6.92 -11.55
C PRO A 515 -12.14 5.44 -11.23
N LEU A 516 -13.35 5.16 -10.73
CA LEU A 516 -13.78 3.80 -10.47
C LEU A 516 -13.88 3.02 -11.79
N ALA A 517 -13.25 1.86 -11.83
CA ALA A 517 -13.42 0.87 -12.90
C ALA A 517 -14.40 -0.21 -12.47
N THR A 518 -15.33 -0.57 -13.35
CA THR A 518 -16.35 -1.59 -13.09
C THR A 518 -16.35 -2.64 -14.21
N LEU A 519 -16.43 -3.92 -13.85
CA LEU A 519 -16.72 -5.01 -14.75
C LEU A 519 -18.07 -5.63 -14.38
N VAL A 520 -18.93 -5.89 -15.38
CA VAL A 520 -20.23 -6.55 -15.21
C VAL A 520 -20.24 -7.88 -15.98
N VAL A 521 -20.68 -8.94 -15.30
CA VAL A 521 -20.92 -10.27 -15.86
C VAL A 521 -22.30 -10.75 -15.38
N GLY A 522 -23.29 -10.64 -16.25
CA GLY A 522 -24.69 -11.01 -16.00
C GLY A 522 -25.30 -11.87 -17.10
N GLY A 523 -26.63 -11.94 -17.12
CA GLY A 523 -27.37 -12.82 -18.04
C GLY A 523 -27.00 -14.29 -17.86
N THR A 524 -26.86 -15.03 -18.97
CA THR A 524 -26.40 -16.44 -18.95
C THR A 524 -24.97 -16.59 -19.47
N THR A 525 -24.16 -15.53 -19.40
CA THR A 525 -22.82 -15.53 -20.01
C THR A 525 -21.78 -16.25 -19.17
N ARG A 526 -20.69 -16.67 -19.83
CA ARG A 526 -19.54 -17.29 -19.20
C ARG A 526 -18.26 -16.57 -19.60
N ILE A 527 -17.52 -16.04 -18.63
CA ILE A 527 -16.20 -15.42 -18.77
C ILE A 527 -15.18 -16.33 -18.09
N GLU A 528 -14.47 -17.13 -18.87
CA GLU A 528 -13.70 -18.25 -18.34
C GLU A 528 -12.22 -18.10 -18.66
N THR A 529 -11.37 -18.30 -17.65
CA THR A 529 -9.93 -18.50 -17.86
C THR A 529 -9.56 -19.98 -17.77
N LEU A 530 -8.41 -20.36 -18.34
CA LEU A 530 -7.81 -21.68 -18.20
C LEU A 530 -7.47 -21.95 -16.73
N ASP A 531 -8.05 -22.99 -16.13
CA ASP A 531 -7.51 -23.58 -14.90
C ASP A 531 -6.31 -24.47 -15.27
N LYS A 532 -5.10 -24.04 -14.88
CA LYS A 532 -3.87 -24.79 -15.13
C LYS A 532 -3.68 -26.02 -14.23
N GLY A 533 -4.58 -26.23 -13.26
CA GLY A 533 -4.51 -27.31 -12.30
C GLY A 533 -3.83 -26.93 -10.98
N TYR A 534 -3.87 -27.87 -10.02
CA TYR A 534 -3.28 -27.71 -8.69
C TYR A 534 -1.75 -27.57 -8.74
N ASN A 535 -1.19 -26.63 -7.95
CA ASN A 535 0.26 -26.38 -7.84
C ASN A 535 0.98 -25.96 -9.13
N VAL A 536 0.27 -25.42 -10.13
CA VAL A 536 0.88 -24.91 -11.36
C VAL A 536 1.01 -23.38 -11.32
N GLY A 537 2.24 -22.87 -11.48
CA GLY A 537 2.54 -21.44 -11.47
C GLY A 537 1.85 -20.67 -12.60
N GLY A 538 1.55 -19.38 -12.37
CA GLY A 538 1.00 -18.49 -13.39
C GLY A 538 -0.47 -18.78 -13.75
N GLN A 539 -1.29 -19.13 -12.75
CA GLN A 539 -2.75 -19.20 -12.93
C GLN A 539 -3.29 -17.84 -13.42
N PRO A 540 -4.11 -17.81 -14.48
CA PRO A 540 -4.78 -16.59 -14.91
C PRO A 540 -5.62 -16.00 -13.79
N GLN A 541 -5.64 -14.68 -13.72
CA GLN A 541 -6.18 -13.95 -12.58
C GLN A 541 -7.45 -13.18 -12.95
N VAL A 542 -8.31 -13.00 -11.96
CA VAL A 542 -9.36 -12.00 -11.92
C VAL A 542 -8.99 -11.03 -10.80
N VAL A 543 -8.34 -9.93 -11.16
CA VAL A 543 -7.82 -8.94 -10.22
C VAL A 543 -8.77 -7.75 -10.15
N ILE A 544 -9.24 -7.43 -8.96
CA ILE A 544 -10.17 -6.34 -8.69
C ILE A 544 -9.52 -5.35 -7.74
N GLY A 545 -9.31 -4.11 -8.19
CA GLY A 545 -8.58 -3.06 -7.49
C GLY A 545 -7.08 -3.34 -7.43
N ASP A 546 -6.35 -3.10 -8.52
CA ASP A 546 -4.90 -3.31 -8.63
C ASP A 546 -4.14 -1.98 -8.50
N ASN A 547 -3.69 -1.66 -7.28
CA ASN A 547 -3.20 -0.34 -6.89
C ASN A 547 -4.18 0.84 -7.17
N GLY A 548 -5.39 0.55 -7.65
CA GLY A 548 -6.49 1.46 -7.91
C GLY A 548 -7.83 0.94 -7.40
N ARG A 549 -8.93 1.55 -7.86
CA ARG A 549 -10.30 1.26 -7.41
C ARG A 549 -11.03 0.43 -8.46
N GLY A 550 -11.43 -0.78 -8.10
CA GLY A 550 -12.11 -1.71 -9.01
C GLY A 550 -13.34 -2.36 -8.38
N VAL A 551 -14.38 -2.55 -9.19
CA VAL A 551 -15.59 -3.29 -8.84
C VAL A 551 -15.88 -4.39 -9.86
N LEU A 552 -16.21 -5.59 -9.39
CA LEU A 552 -16.80 -6.65 -10.19
C LEU A 552 -18.25 -6.86 -9.77
N ARG A 553 -19.18 -6.90 -10.72
CA ARG A 553 -20.58 -7.27 -10.52
C ARG A 553 -20.85 -8.60 -11.22
N VAL A 554 -21.27 -9.60 -10.46
CA VAL A 554 -21.76 -10.89 -10.97
C VAL A 554 -23.25 -10.99 -10.66
N GLU A 555 -24.04 -11.08 -11.71
CA GLU A 555 -25.50 -10.91 -11.66
C GLU A 555 -26.20 -12.06 -12.41
N ASP A 556 -27.51 -12.20 -12.21
CA ASP A 556 -28.38 -13.18 -12.88
C ASP A 556 -27.82 -14.63 -12.83
N ASP A 557 -27.58 -15.26 -13.98
CA ASP A 557 -26.96 -16.59 -14.15
C ASP A 557 -25.52 -16.48 -14.70
N GLY A 558 -24.90 -15.30 -14.61
CA GLY A 558 -23.58 -15.02 -15.16
C GLY A 558 -22.50 -15.88 -14.50
N PHE A 559 -21.46 -16.26 -15.25
CA PHE A 559 -20.38 -17.10 -14.76
C PHE A 559 -19.04 -16.43 -15.02
N ILE A 560 -18.19 -16.31 -14.00
CA ILE A 560 -16.79 -15.88 -14.15
C ILE A 560 -15.86 -16.84 -13.41
N ALA A 561 -14.75 -17.23 -14.06
CA ALA A 561 -13.74 -18.11 -13.48
C ALA A 561 -12.31 -17.59 -13.65
N GLY A 562 -11.50 -17.73 -12.60
CA GLY A 562 -10.07 -17.42 -12.56
C GLY A 562 -9.57 -17.25 -11.13
N ARG A 563 -8.27 -17.03 -10.94
CA ARG A 563 -7.71 -16.78 -9.60
C ARG A 563 -8.09 -15.39 -9.11
N LEU A 564 -8.95 -15.29 -8.10
CA LEU A 564 -9.38 -14.00 -7.54
C LEU A 564 -8.32 -13.34 -6.68
N LEU A 565 -8.03 -12.08 -6.99
CA LEU A 565 -7.28 -11.16 -6.15
C LEU A 565 -8.07 -9.86 -6.00
N ALA A 566 -8.74 -9.65 -4.87
CA ALA A 566 -9.37 -8.37 -4.54
C ALA A 566 -8.47 -7.54 -3.61
N GLY A 567 -8.23 -6.27 -3.94
CA GLY A 567 -7.33 -5.40 -3.20
C GLY A 567 -5.85 -5.76 -3.39
N ASN A 568 -5.40 -5.77 -4.66
CA ASN A 568 -4.04 -6.11 -5.04
C ASN A 568 -3.12 -4.88 -4.99
N GLY A 569 -1.93 -5.02 -4.39
CA GLY A 569 -1.04 -3.89 -4.11
C GLY A 569 -1.50 -3.02 -2.93
N THR A 570 -0.59 -2.23 -2.37
CA THR A 570 -0.81 -1.45 -1.14
C THR A 570 -1.83 -0.33 -1.30
N ALA A 571 -2.02 0.15 -2.53
CA ALA A 571 -3.03 1.14 -2.90
C ALA A 571 -4.34 0.48 -3.42
N GLY A 572 -4.39 -0.84 -3.56
CA GLY A 572 -5.51 -1.55 -4.16
C GLY A 572 -6.78 -1.47 -3.32
N VAL A 573 -7.89 -1.13 -3.96
CA VAL A 573 -9.24 -1.09 -3.36
C VAL A 573 -10.18 -1.84 -4.29
N GLY A 574 -10.43 -3.11 -3.98
CA GLY A 574 -11.25 -4.02 -4.77
C GLY A 574 -12.54 -4.43 -4.09
N ALA A 575 -13.64 -4.44 -4.83
CA ALA A 575 -14.92 -4.94 -4.34
C ALA A 575 -15.61 -5.87 -5.35
N VAL A 576 -16.16 -6.98 -4.86
CA VAL A 576 -16.98 -7.90 -5.66
C VAL A 576 -18.40 -7.88 -5.12
N TYR A 577 -19.36 -7.62 -5.99
CA TYR A 577 -20.79 -7.72 -5.69
C TYR A 577 -21.36 -8.90 -6.46
N GLN A 578 -21.77 -9.92 -5.74
CA GLN A 578 -22.42 -11.09 -6.30
C GLN A 578 -23.88 -11.13 -5.85
N THR A 579 -24.78 -10.90 -6.80
CA THR A 579 -26.24 -10.90 -6.61
C THR A 579 -26.93 -12.02 -7.40
N GLY A 580 -26.14 -12.90 -8.00
CA GLY A 580 -26.57 -14.06 -8.77
C GLY A 580 -25.34 -14.83 -9.29
N GLY A 581 -25.58 -15.80 -10.16
CA GLY A 581 -24.55 -16.40 -11.00
C GLY A 581 -23.50 -17.20 -10.22
N VAL A 582 -22.35 -17.40 -10.84
CA VAL A 582 -21.23 -18.15 -10.30
C VAL A 582 -19.94 -17.39 -10.43
N MET A 583 -19.25 -17.22 -9.31
CA MET A 583 -17.84 -16.90 -9.29
C MET A 583 -17.09 -18.20 -8.93
N HIS A 584 -16.25 -18.68 -9.85
CA HIS A 584 -15.45 -19.89 -9.66
C HIS A 584 -13.96 -19.56 -9.53
N ASN A 585 -13.46 -19.60 -8.30
CA ASN A 585 -12.06 -19.36 -8.04
C ASN A 585 -11.19 -20.60 -8.36
N THR A 586 -10.27 -20.44 -9.30
CA THR A 586 -9.32 -21.49 -9.72
C THR A 586 -8.02 -21.51 -8.90
N GLY A 587 -7.92 -20.68 -7.86
CA GLY A 587 -6.77 -20.66 -6.95
C GLY A 587 -6.49 -22.02 -6.29
N GLY A 588 -5.21 -22.33 -6.08
CA GLY A 588 -4.69 -23.61 -5.58
C GLY A 588 -3.37 -23.41 -4.82
N ALA A 589 -2.72 -24.47 -4.32
CA ALA A 589 -1.49 -24.31 -3.54
C ALA A 589 -0.39 -23.58 -4.37
N GLY A 590 0.21 -22.55 -3.75
CA GLY A 590 1.11 -21.59 -4.39
C GLY A 590 0.42 -20.45 -5.16
N ASN A 591 -0.90 -20.50 -5.35
CA ASN A 591 -1.72 -19.53 -6.10
C ASN A 591 -3.08 -19.28 -5.43
N ASP A 592 -3.09 -19.11 -4.11
CA ASP A 592 -4.30 -18.89 -3.32
C ASP A 592 -5.10 -17.68 -3.82
N ALA A 593 -6.43 -17.77 -3.73
CA ALA A 593 -7.27 -16.58 -3.84
C ALA A 593 -7.10 -15.69 -2.62
N ARG A 594 -7.26 -14.40 -2.84
CA ARG A 594 -7.07 -13.39 -1.82
C ARG A 594 -8.16 -12.35 -1.88
N ILE A 595 -8.82 -12.15 -0.73
CA ILE A 595 -9.67 -10.99 -0.48
C ILE A 595 -8.91 -10.13 0.52
N GLY A 596 -8.40 -8.98 0.05
CA GLY A 596 -7.40 -8.19 0.76
C GLY A 596 -6.03 -8.86 0.64
N ASN A 597 -5.38 -8.71 -0.53
CA ASN A 597 -4.04 -9.24 -0.75
C ASN A 597 -2.97 -8.39 -0.04
N ASP A 598 -2.83 -7.13 -0.45
CA ASP A 598 -1.92 -6.13 0.14
C ASP A 598 -2.67 -4.85 0.56
N GLY A 599 -3.78 -4.57 -0.13
CA GLY A 599 -4.68 -3.44 0.12
C GLY A 599 -6.02 -3.88 0.69
N TYR A 600 -7.09 -3.15 0.32
CA TYR A 600 -8.45 -3.39 0.74
C TYR A 600 -9.21 -4.26 -0.27
N GLY A 601 -9.71 -5.41 0.16
CA GLY A 601 -10.59 -6.28 -0.62
C GLY A 601 -11.90 -6.55 0.11
N TYR A 602 -13.01 -6.42 -0.62
CA TYR A 602 -14.36 -6.67 -0.13
C TYR A 602 -15.09 -7.63 -1.08
N TYR A 603 -15.83 -8.58 -0.51
CA TYR A 603 -16.68 -9.50 -1.25
C TYR A 603 -18.07 -9.53 -0.62
N TYR A 604 -19.09 -9.18 -1.39
CA TYR A 604 -20.49 -9.26 -1.00
C TYR A 604 -21.18 -10.39 -1.74
N LEU A 605 -21.68 -11.38 -1.01
CA LEU A 605 -22.47 -12.50 -1.51
C LEU A 605 -23.91 -12.37 -1.02
N ALA A 606 -24.78 -11.84 -1.88
CA ALA A 606 -26.22 -11.74 -1.64
C ALA A 606 -27.00 -12.93 -2.21
N ASP A 607 -26.57 -13.44 -3.35
CA ASP A 607 -27.14 -14.63 -3.99
C ASP A 607 -26.11 -15.30 -4.92
N GLY A 608 -26.46 -16.42 -5.54
CA GLY A 608 -25.58 -17.17 -6.44
C GLY A 608 -24.60 -18.08 -5.70
N VAL A 609 -23.51 -18.45 -6.39
CA VAL A 609 -22.51 -19.40 -5.88
C VAL A 609 -21.09 -18.83 -5.99
N LEU A 610 -20.40 -18.73 -4.85
CA LEU A 610 -18.95 -18.56 -4.79
C LEU A 610 -18.32 -19.93 -4.52
N THR A 611 -17.61 -20.46 -5.51
CA THR A 611 -16.87 -21.72 -5.39
C THR A 611 -15.37 -21.49 -5.45
N ASN A 612 -14.61 -22.38 -4.83
CA ASN A 612 -13.15 -22.30 -4.85
C ASN A 612 -12.53 -23.70 -4.92
N ASN A 613 -11.57 -23.86 -5.84
CA ASN A 613 -10.88 -25.12 -6.02
C ASN A 613 -9.89 -25.44 -4.88
N GLY A 614 -9.15 -24.45 -4.37
CA GLY A 614 -8.01 -24.62 -3.45
C GLY A 614 -8.10 -23.88 -2.11
N PHE A 615 -7.09 -23.04 -1.81
CA PHE A 615 -7.05 -22.23 -0.59
C PHE A 615 -7.50 -20.79 -0.86
N THR A 616 -8.17 -20.18 0.11
CA THR A 616 -8.56 -18.76 0.07
C THR A 616 -8.14 -18.07 1.36
N GLN A 617 -7.57 -16.87 1.21
CA GLN A 617 -7.08 -16.06 2.31
C GLN A 617 -7.86 -14.74 2.37
N ILE A 618 -8.30 -14.36 3.56
CA ILE A 618 -8.99 -13.09 3.83
C ILE A 618 -8.08 -12.25 4.73
N GLY A 619 -7.52 -11.16 4.21
CA GLY A 619 -6.48 -10.39 4.90
C GLY A 619 -5.14 -11.13 4.90
N CYS A 620 -4.49 -11.21 3.74
CA CYS A 620 -3.29 -12.01 3.49
C CYS A 620 -2.02 -11.40 4.09
N ASN A 621 -1.64 -10.17 3.71
CA ASN A 621 -0.41 -9.52 4.17
C ASN A 621 -0.63 -8.58 5.36
N LEU A 622 0.44 -8.19 6.06
CA LEU A 622 0.37 -7.47 7.34
C LEU A 622 -0.50 -6.18 7.31
N THR A 623 -0.45 -5.42 6.22
CA THR A 623 -1.21 -4.17 6.05
C THR A 623 -2.54 -4.35 5.33
N SER A 624 -2.84 -5.58 4.86
CA SER A 624 -4.02 -5.87 4.07
C SER A 624 -5.29 -5.93 4.93
N LEU A 625 -6.43 -5.70 4.26
CA LEU A 625 -7.74 -5.74 4.87
C LEU A 625 -8.68 -6.49 3.93
N GLY A 626 -9.14 -7.66 4.37
CA GLY A 626 -10.10 -8.50 3.66
C GLY A 626 -11.41 -8.61 4.42
N ILE A 627 -12.52 -8.41 3.72
CA ILE A 627 -13.87 -8.60 4.27
C ILE A 627 -14.68 -9.45 3.29
N ILE A 628 -15.31 -10.51 3.80
CA ILE A 628 -16.42 -11.19 3.13
C ILE A 628 -17.70 -10.95 3.92
N GLU A 629 -18.74 -10.50 3.23
CA GLU A 629 -20.08 -10.34 3.75
C GLU A 629 -21.02 -11.25 2.98
N GLN A 630 -21.74 -12.10 3.70
CA GLN A 630 -22.73 -13.00 3.14
C GLN A 630 -24.10 -12.74 3.77
N THR A 631 -25.07 -12.47 2.90
CA THR A 631 -26.49 -12.28 3.27
C THR A 631 -27.39 -13.34 2.63
N GLY A 632 -26.92 -14.02 1.59
CA GLY A 632 -27.59 -15.14 0.94
C GLY A 632 -26.62 -16.00 0.11
N GLY A 633 -27.11 -16.72 -0.89
CA GLY A 633 -26.31 -17.56 -1.78
C GLY A 633 -25.57 -18.73 -1.09
N LEU A 634 -24.64 -19.34 -1.85
CA LEU A 634 -23.80 -20.45 -1.43
C LEU A 634 -22.31 -20.07 -1.51
N LEU A 635 -21.61 -20.22 -0.40
CA LEU A 635 -20.16 -20.15 -0.30
C LEU A 635 -19.60 -21.57 -0.11
N ALA A 636 -18.99 -22.17 -1.14
CA ALA A 636 -18.57 -23.57 -1.13
C ALA A 636 -17.05 -23.75 -1.27
N PHE A 637 -16.46 -24.56 -0.38
CA PHE A 637 -15.00 -24.81 -0.32
C PHE A 637 -14.63 -26.29 -0.22
N GLY A 638 -13.47 -26.63 -0.80
CA GLY A 638 -12.75 -27.87 -0.50
C GLY A 638 -13.19 -29.10 -1.29
N ALA A 639 -13.90 -28.92 -2.41
CA ALA A 639 -14.40 -30.02 -3.23
C ALA A 639 -13.40 -30.51 -4.31
N THR A 640 -12.52 -29.64 -4.82
CA THR A 640 -11.69 -29.94 -6.02
C THR A 640 -10.24 -30.28 -5.68
N TYR A 641 -9.43 -29.30 -5.25
CA TYR A 641 -7.99 -29.49 -4.97
C TYR A 641 -7.68 -29.68 -3.48
N GLY A 642 -8.70 -29.74 -2.63
CA GLY A 642 -8.54 -29.57 -1.18
C GLY A 642 -8.13 -28.14 -0.83
N GLY A 643 -8.30 -27.75 0.44
CA GLY A 643 -7.93 -26.41 0.90
C GLY A 643 -8.88 -25.85 1.94
N THR A 644 -8.47 -24.75 2.56
CA THR A 644 -9.20 -24.10 3.68
C THR A 644 -9.47 -22.64 3.37
N ILE A 645 -10.49 -22.10 4.04
CA ILE A 645 -10.69 -20.66 4.18
C ILE A 645 -9.94 -20.16 5.43
N GLY A 646 -9.05 -19.18 5.25
CA GLY A 646 -8.25 -18.58 6.31
C GLY A 646 -8.58 -17.11 6.56
N ILE A 647 -9.02 -16.78 7.76
CA ILE A 647 -9.43 -15.44 8.23
C ILE A 647 -8.65 -15.13 9.50
N SER A 648 -7.60 -14.32 9.60
CA SER A 648 -6.69 -13.78 8.61
C SER A 648 -5.41 -14.62 8.54
N ARG A 649 -4.61 -14.42 7.48
CA ARG A 649 -3.25 -15.00 7.38
C ARG A 649 -2.11 -13.99 7.65
N GLY A 650 -2.40 -12.68 7.64
CA GLY A 650 -1.43 -11.61 7.89
C GLY A 650 -2.07 -10.36 8.48
N GLY A 651 -3.04 -9.79 7.77
CA GLY A 651 -3.61 -8.49 8.09
C GLY A 651 -4.88 -8.58 8.93
N VAL A 652 -5.90 -7.84 8.49
CA VAL A 652 -7.25 -7.88 9.05
C VAL A 652 -8.12 -8.73 8.14
N GLY A 653 -8.72 -9.78 8.69
CA GLY A 653 -9.70 -10.62 8.01
C GLY A 653 -11.03 -10.62 8.75
N VAL A 654 -12.12 -10.33 8.05
CA VAL A 654 -13.48 -10.35 8.60
C VAL A 654 -14.39 -11.20 7.72
N ALA A 655 -15.17 -12.08 8.33
CA ALA A 655 -16.30 -12.75 7.72
C ALA A 655 -17.58 -12.40 8.49
N HIS A 656 -18.54 -11.79 7.82
CA HIS A 656 -19.86 -11.48 8.38
C HIS A 656 -20.92 -12.28 7.63
N VAL A 657 -21.48 -13.30 8.27
CA VAL A 657 -22.43 -14.25 7.65
C VAL A 657 -23.77 -14.13 8.37
N SER A 658 -24.73 -13.46 7.73
CA SER A 658 -26.06 -13.19 8.30
C SER A 658 -27.19 -14.00 7.65
N GLY A 659 -26.91 -14.62 6.50
CA GLY A 659 -27.81 -15.49 5.76
C GLY A 659 -27.05 -16.35 4.75
N GLY A 660 -27.77 -17.18 4.00
CA GLY A 660 -27.19 -18.12 3.03
C GLY A 660 -26.54 -19.35 3.67
N LEU A 661 -25.86 -20.13 2.82
CA LEU A 661 -25.15 -21.35 3.21
C LEU A 661 -23.64 -21.17 3.00
N VAL A 662 -22.86 -21.45 4.04
CA VAL A 662 -21.43 -21.75 3.93
C VAL A 662 -21.26 -23.26 3.99
N ASP A 663 -20.73 -23.88 2.94
CA ASP A 663 -20.45 -25.30 2.85
C ASP A 663 -18.93 -25.54 2.77
N ASN A 664 -18.31 -25.71 3.93
CA ASN A 664 -16.89 -25.96 4.05
C ASN A 664 -16.61 -27.45 4.33
N LYS A 665 -15.96 -28.14 3.37
CA LYS A 665 -15.64 -29.56 3.50
C LYS A 665 -14.43 -29.86 4.39
N THR A 666 -13.65 -28.85 4.75
CA THR A 666 -12.38 -28.99 5.51
C THR A 666 -12.44 -28.20 6.82
N SER A 667 -11.30 -27.74 7.36
CA SER A 667 -11.25 -26.88 8.54
C SER A 667 -11.43 -25.40 8.18
N LEU A 668 -12.16 -24.67 9.01
CA LEU A 668 -12.26 -23.22 8.98
C LEU A 668 -11.18 -22.61 9.89
N LYS A 669 -10.34 -21.72 9.37
CA LYS A 669 -9.26 -21.09 10.15
C LYS A 669 -9.63 -19.64 10.49
N ILE A 670 -9.81 -19.36 11.77
CA ILE A 670 -9.99 -18.00 12.32
C ILE A 670 -8.69 -17.63 13.07
N GLY A 671 -7.76 -17.03 12.35
CA GLY A 671 -6.38 -16.77 12.74
C GLY A 671 -5.50 -17.91 12.27
N ASP A 672 -5.17 -17.89 10.98
CA ASP A 672 -4.40 -18.94 10.33
C ASP A 672 -2.88 -18.76 10.55
N GLU A 673 -2.10 -19.81 10.30
CA GLU A 673 -0.64 -19.70 10.35
C GLU A 673 -0.10 -18.89 9.17
N SER A 674 0.73 -17.89 9.46
CA SER A 674 1.30 -17.01 8.44
C SER A 674 2.37 -17.74 7.62
N GLU A 675 2.23 -17.78 6.29
CA GLU A 675 3.31 -18.19 5.37
C GLU A 675 4.43 -17.13 5.26
N ASN A 676 4.13 -15.88 5.64
CA ASN A 676 5.01 -14.72 5.43
C ASN A 676 5.70 -14.23 6.72
N ASN A 677 5.85 -15.09 7.74
CA ASN A 677 6.45 -14.75 9.05
C ASN A 677 5.83 -13.55 9.77
N THR A 678 4.59 -13.17 9.45
CA THR A 678 3.87 -12.11 10.16
C THR A 678 3.47 -12.59 11.56
N SER A 679 3.56 -11.69 12.54
CA SER A 679 3.41 -12.03 13.97
C SER A 679 2.32 -11.22 14.66
N ALA A 680 1.35 -10.68 13.93
CA ALA A 680 0.21 -9.89 14.44
C ALA A 680 -0.97 -9.95 13.46
N GLY A 681 -2.18 -9.55 13.88
CA GLY A 681 -3.34 -9.32 13.00
C GLY A 681 -4.69 -9.53 13.68
N VAL A 682 -5.77 -9.38 12.94
CA VAL A 682 -7.15 -9.48 13.45
C VAL A 682 -7.97 -10.41 12.58
N ALA A 683 -8.65 -11.35 13.22
CA ALA A 683 -9.47 -12.37 12.60
C ALA A 683 -10.85 -12.38 13.27
N ILE A 684 -11.91 -12.02 12.54
CA ILE A 684 -13.26 -11.99 13.09
C ILE A 684 -14.18 -12.76 12.17
N MET A 685 -14.90 -13.75 12.71
CA MET A 685 -16.06 -14.33 12.05
C MET A 685 -17.29 -14.08 12.91
N THR A 686 -18.35 -13.54 12.31
CA THR A 686 -19.65 -13.39 12.94
C THR A 686 -20.67 -14.20 12.16
N VAL A 687 -21.41 -15.05 12.87
CA VAL A 687 -22.58 -15.77 12.35
C VAL A 687 -23.81 -15.19 13.04
N SER A 688 -24.76 -14.70 12.25
CA SER A 688 -25.97 -14.02 12.73
C SER A 688 -27.17 -14.35 11.84
N GLY A 689 -28.34 -13.78 12.17
CA GLY A 689 -29.55 -13.92 11.37
C GLY A 689 -29.93 -15.38 11.12
N SER A 690 -30.18 -15.73 9.86
CA SER A 690 -30.59 -17.05 9.41
C SER A 690 -29.46 -17.83 8.73
N ALA A 691 -28.20 -17.44 8.94
CA ALA A 691 -27.04 -18.09 8.34
C ALA A 691 -26.95 -19.58 8.71
N VAL A 692 -26.53 -20.40 7.74
CA VAL A 692 -26.16 -21.80 7.97
C VAL A 692 -24.70 -22.00 7.59
N VAL A 693 -23.85 -22.28 8.59
CA VAL A 693 -22.44 -22.57 8.40
C VAL A 693 -22.21 -24.06 8.60
N THR A 694 -22.23 -24.82 7.51
CA THR A 694 -21.85 -26.23 7.50
C THR A 694 -20.34 -26.36 7.35
N ASN A 695 -19.64 -26.45 8.48
CA ASN A 695 -18.22 -26.75 8.51
C ASN A 695 -18.00 -28.21 8.95
N ASN A 696 -17.50 -29.04 8.03
CA ASN A 696 -17.30 -30.48 8.23
C ASN A 696 -15.97 -30.83 8.91
N GLY A 697 -15.10 -29.85 9.15
CA GLY A 697 -13.83 -30.01 9.86
C GLY A 697 -13.80 -29.33 11.23
N THR A 698 -12.60 -29.03 11.70
CA THR A 698 -12.38 -28.26 12.93
C THR A 698 -12.50 -26.76 12.65
N ILE A 699 -12.97 -25.99 13.64
CA ILE A 699 -12.79 -24.54 13.64
C ILE A 699 -11.51 -24.25 14.43
N ASN A 700 -10.51 -23.63 13.80
CA ASN A 700 -9.23 -23.34 14.42
C ASN A 700 -9.12 -21.88 14.79
N LEU A 701 -8.70 -21.58 16.02
CA LEU A 701 -8.58 -20.23 16.55
C LEU A 701 -7.14 -19.85 16.90
N GLY A 702 -6.71 -18.68 16.41
CA GLY A 702 -5.55 -17.94 16.93
C GLY A 702 -4.20 -18.63 16.70
N ASN A 703 -3.95 -19.20 15.53
CA ASN A 703 -2.70 -19.90 15.19
C ASN A 703 -1.55 -18.98 14.77
N ARG A 704 -1.39 -17.81 15.42
CA ARG A 704 -0.25 -16.90 15.25
C ARG A 704 -0.06 -16.05 16.50
N ASN A 705 1.15 -15.52 16.74
CA ASN A 705 1.43 -14.64 17.89
C ASN A 705 0.79 -13.24 17.73
N ASN A 706 0.69 -12.48 18.83
CA ASN A 706 0.20 -11.08 18.91
C ASN A 706 -1.08 -10.77 18.11
N MET A 707 -2.05 -11.69 18.11
CA MET A 707 -3.25 -11.55 17.31
C MET A 707 -4.53 -11.69 18.13
N THR A 708 -5.64 -11.23 17.55
CA THR A 708 -6.99 -11.48 18.06
C THR A 708 -7.76 -12.32 17.05
N ALA A 709 -8.25 -13.47 17.50
CA ALA A 709 -9.19 -14.34 16.78
C ALA A 709 -10.53 -14.36 17.52
N MET A 710 -11.62 -14.05 16.82
CA MET A 710 -12.96 -13.96 17.38
C MET A 710 -13.95 -14.75 16.54
N LEU A 711 -14.73 -15.61 17.21
CA LEU A 711 -15.94 -16.21 16.66
C LEU A 711 -17.15 -15.67 17.43
N ASN A 712 -18.00 -14.90 16.77
CA ASN A 712 -19.25 -14.39 17.32
C ASN A 712 -20.42 -15.25 16.83
N LEU A 713 -21.14 -15.87 17.76
CA LEU A 713 -22.31 -16.71 17.49
C LEU A 713 -23.57 -15.96 17.92
N ASN A 714 -24.03 -15.04 17.08
CA ASN A 714 -25.14 -14.10 17.36
C ASN A 714 -26.49 -14.58 16.82
N GLY A 715 -26.52 -15.69 16.10
CA GLY A 715 -27.69 -16.28 15.46
C GLY A 715 -27.27 -17.40 14.53
N GLY A 716 -28.20 -17.89 13.72
CA GLY A 716 -27.95 -18.95 12.74
C GLY A 716 -27.48 -20.29 13.36
N GLU A 717 -27.01 -21.17 12.47
CA GLU A 717 -26.44 -22.47 12.80
C GLU A 717 -24.98 -22.54 12.36
N THR A 718 -24.12 -23.11 13.20
CA THR A 718 -22.75 -23.47 12.86
C THR A 718 -22.49 -24.93 13.23
N THR A 719 -22.01 -25.73 12.27
CA THR A 719 -21.55 -27.10 12.53
C THR A 719 -20.03 -27.14 12.66
N ALA A 720 -19.50 -28.00 13.53
CA ALA A 720 -18.07 -28.29 13.58
C ALA A 720 -17.80 -29.66 14.20
N LYS A 721 -16.63 -30.24 13.90
CA LYS A 721 -16.10 -31.38 14.67
C LYS A 721 -15.80 -30.99 16.12
N ARG A 722 -15.19 -29.82 16.27
CA ARG A 722 -14.79 -29.15 17.52
C ARG A 722 -14.29 -27.75 17.21
N ILE A 723 -14.13 -26.94 18.26
CA ILE A 723 -13.37 -25.69 18.19
C ILE A 723 -12.03 -25.86 18.91
N TRP A 724 -10.95 -25.59 18.20
CA TRP A 724 -9.57 -25.79 18.64
C TRP A 724 -8.84 -24.46 18.79
N ARG A 725 -8.08 -24.29 19.87
CA ARG A 725 -7.18 -23.15 20.09
C ARG A 725 -5.70 -23.57 19.94
N ALA A 726 -4.94 -22.79 19.19
CA ALA A 726 -3.49 -22.94 19.12
C ALA A 726 -2.78 -22.37 20.36
N ASN A 727 -1.62 -22.92 20.73
CA ASN A 727 -0.79 -22.34 21.79
C ASN A 727 0.18 -21.27 21.27
N ARG A 728 -0.29 -20.03 21.18
CA ARG A 728 0.48 -18.87 20.69
C ARG A 728 0.60 -17.76 21.72
N SER A 729 1.73 -17.05 21.71
CA SER A 729 2.03 -15.98 22.66
C SER A 729 1.21 -14.73 22.36
N ASN A 730 0.75 -14.04 23.41
CA ASN A 730 0.00 -12.78 23.30
C ASN A 730 -1.19 -12.87 22.32
N THR A 731 -1.93 -13.97 22.36
CA THR A 731 -2.99 -14.27 21.39
C THR A 731 -4.33 -14.50 22.09
N ASP A 732 -5.29 -13.65 21.74
CA ASP A 732 -6.68 -13.75 22.17
C ASP A 732 -7.43 -14.67 21.21
N ALA A 733 -8.06 -15.72 21.74
CA ALA A 733 -8.89 -16.66 20.99
C ALA A 733 -10.26 -16.70 21.68
N LEU A 734 -11.17 -15.86 21.18
CA LEU A 734 -12.43 -15.51 21.83
C LEU A 734 -13.61 -16.17 21.12
N ILE A 735 -14.54 -16.71 21.90
CA ILE A 735 -15.85 -17.13 21.45
C ILE A 735 -16.89 -16.29 22.19
N ASN A 736 -17.62 -15.47 21.44
CA ASN A 736 -18.67 -14.62 21.99
C ASN A 736 -20.02 -15.21 21.58
N TRP A 737 -20.77 -15.69 22.56
CA TRP A 737 -22.02 -16.41 22.32
C TRP A 737 -23.21 -15.52 22.66
N ASN A 738 -24.05 -15.25 21.67
CA ASN A 738 -25.24 -14.43 21.83
C ASN A 738 -26.40 -14.98 20.98
N GLY A 739 -26.74 -16.26 21.17
CA GLY A 739 -27.93 -16.89 20.60
C GLY A 739 -27.72 -17.81 19.39
N GLY A 740 -26.51 -17.93 18.84
CA GLY A 740 -26.24 -18.87 17.75
C GLY A 740 -26.25 -20.34 18.17
N LEU A 741 -26.59 -21.26 17.28
CA LEU A 741 -26.55 -22.70 17.53
C LEU A 741 -25.21 -23.31 17.09
N LEU A 742 -24.52 -24.01 17.99
CA LEU A 742 -23.35 -24.83 17.65
C LEU A 742 -23.74 -26.31 17.66
N ARG A 743 -23.71 -26.94 16.48
CA ARG A 743 -23.98 -28.37 16.30
C ARG A 743 -22.69 -29.16 16.14
N ALA A 744 -22.51 -30.18 16.98
CA ALA A 744 -21.38 -31.09 16.83
C ALA A 744 -21.64 -32.10 15.70
N LEU A 745 -20.76 -32.16 14.71
CA LEU A 745 -20.86 -33.07 13.58
C LEU A 745 -19.57 -33.85 13.41
N ASN A 746 -19.64 -35.19 13.47
CA ASN A 746 -18.51 -36.11 13.29
C ASN A 746 -17.26 -35.73 14.12
N PRO A 747 -17.39 -35.51 15.45
CA PRO A 747 -16.29 -35.10 16.31
C PRO A 747 -15.14 -36.11 16.27
N ASP A 748 -13.91 -35.61 16.26
CA ASP A 748 -12.66 -36.40 16.23
C ASP A 748 -12.04 -36.57 17.63
N THR A 749 -12.71 -36.07 18.67
CA THR A 749 -12.31 -36.12 20.08
C THR A 749 -13.55 -36.07 20.98
N ALA A 750 -13.38 -36.37 22.26
CA ALA A 750 -14.44 -36.26 23.27
C ALA A 750 -14.68 -34.83 23.78
N GLU A 751 -13.90 -33.84 23.33
CA GLU A 751 -14.00 -32.44 23.78
C GLU A 751 -14.56 -31.53 22.67
N LEU A 752 -15.64 -30.81 22.95
CA LEU A 752 -16.19 -29.83 22.01
C LEU A 752 -15.26 -28.63 21.81
N PHE A 753 -14.59 -28.22 22.89
CA PHE A 753 -13.54 -27.19 22.89
C PHE A 753 -12.25 -27.79 23.40
N ASN A 754 -11.16 -27.60 22.66
CA ASN A 754 -9.83 -28.07 23.06
C ASN A 754 -8.70 -27.15 22.56
N GLY A 755 -7.46 -27.53 22.83
CA GLY A 755 -6.29 -26.85 22.26
C GLY A 755 -4.96 -27.43 22.71
N ASP A 756 -3.89 -26.87 22.15
CA ASP A 756 -2.53 -27.33 22.43
C ASP A 756 -2.17 -27.14 23.91
N ALA A 757 -1.51 -28.15 24.49
CA ALA A 757 -1.11 -28.16 25.90
C ALA A 757 -2.27 -27.87 26.88
N GLY A 758 -3.50 -28.27 26.54
CA GLY A 758 -4.68 -28.08 27.38
C GLY A 758 -5.18 -26.63 27.44
N ARG A 759 -4.78 -25.78 26.48
CA ARG A 759 -5.20 -24.38 26.42
C ARG A 759 -6.51 -24.26 25.62
N TYR A 760 -7.58 -23.78 26.26
CA TYR A 760 -8.91 -23.67 25.64
C TYR A 760 -9.23 -22.25 25.15
N PRO A 761 -10.16 -22.08 24.19
CA PRO A 761 -10.74 -20.77 23.88
C PRO A 761 -11.36 -20.08 25.12
N ASP A 762 -11.34 -18.75 25.10
CA ASP A 762 -12.01 -17.92 26.10
C ASP A 762 -13.47 -17.70 25.65
N VAL A 763 -14.44 -18.22 26.42
CA VAL A 763 -15.86 -18.24 26.04
C VAL A 763 -16.68 -17.33 26.93
N THR A 764 -17.37 -16.36 26.32
CA THR A 764 -18.28 -15.42 26.99
C THR A 764 -19.70 -15.59 26.48
N VAL A 765 -20.66 -15.67 27.38
CA VAL A 765 -22.09 -15.88 27.10
C VAL A 765 -22.87 -14.60 27.39
N PHE A 766 -23.27 -13.91 26.33
CA PHE A 766 -24.08 -12.69 26.35
C PHE A 766 -25.58 -13.02 26.37
N GLU A 767 -26.41 -11.98 26.42
CA GLU A 767 -27.86 -11.99 26.72
C GLU A 767 -28.65 -13.18 26.16
N ASN A 768 -28.49 -13.49 24.87
CA ASN A 768 -29.28 -14.54 24.20
C ASN A 768 -28.76 -15.96 24.45
N GLY A 769 -27.65 -16.12 25.16
CA GLY A 769 -27.16 -17.40 25.64
C GLY A 769 -26.39 -18.25 24.61
N ALA A 770 -25.96 -19.41 25.09
CA ALA A 770 -25.28 -20.45 24.33
C ALA A 770 -26.26 -21.59 23.99
N ILE A 771 -26.24 -22.09 22.75
CA ILE A 771 -27.09 -23.21 22.30
C ILE A 771 -26.21 -24.31 21.72
N VAL A 772 -26.13 -25.44 22.41
CA VAL A 772 -25.30 -26.60 22.03
C VAL A 772 -26.19 -27.76 21.59
N ASP A 773 -25.97 -28.25 20.38
CA ASP A 773 -26.65 -29.42 19.83
C ASP A 773 -25.67 -30.59 19.64
N ILE A 774 -25.98 -31.73 20.26
CA ILE A 774 -25.26 -33.00 20.09
C ILE A 774 -26.24 -34.00 19.49
N PRO A 775 -26.33 -34.09 18.15
CA PRO A 775 -27.50 -34.67 17.49
C PRO A 775 -27.58 -36.20 17.61
N THR A 776 -26.44 -36.87 17.77
CA THR A 776 -26.35 -38.34 17.70
C THR A 776 -26.46 -39.01 19.07
N ALA A 777 -27.39 -39.97 19.20
CA ALA A 777 -27.52 -40.78 20.40
C ALA A 777 -26.24 -41.60 20.66
N GLY A 778 -25.81 -41.66 21.93
CA GLY A 778 -24.56 -42.31 22.33
C GLY A 778 -23.30 -41.46 22.12
N MET A 779 -23.38 -40.32 21.42
CA MET A 779 -22.30 -39.33 21.38
C MET A 779 -22.22 -38.61 22.74
N MET A 780 -21.02 -38.46 23.29
CA MET A 780 -20.77 -37.73 24.52
C MET A 780 -19.59 -36.78 24.33
N LEU A 781 -19.82 -35.47 24.51
CA LEU A 781 -18.79 -34.43 24.37
C LEU A 781 -18.69 -33.58 25.63
N SER A 782 -17.49 -33.11 25.97
CA SER A 782 -17.24 -32.23 27.11
C SER A 782 -16.91 -30.80 26.71
N ILE A 783 -17.26 -29.86 27.59
CA ILE A 783 -16.74 -28.49 27.61
C ILE A 783 -15.90 -28.33 28.88
N ASN A 784 -14.58 -28.26 28.72
CA ASN A 784 -13.60 -28.22 29.81
C ASN A 784 -13.06 -26.80 30.08
N THR A 785 -13.65 -25.77 29.47
CA THR A 785 -13.37 -24.34 29.73
C THR A 785 -14.61 -23.67 30.31
N PRO A 786 -14.47 -22.68 31.22
CA PRO A 786 -15.62 -21.93 31.72
C PRO A 786 -16.38 -21.20 30.61
N LEU A 787 -17.70 -21.41 30.57
CA LEU A 787 -18.69 -20.52 29.96
C LEU A 787 -18.89 -19.34 30.92
N ARG A 788 -18.32 -18.19 30.57
CA ARG A 788 -18.26 -17.03 31.46
C ARG A 788 -19.39 -16.05 31.18
N ARG A 789 -19.86 -15.35 32.21
CA ARG A 789 -20.63 -14.12 32.02
C ARG A 789 -19.74 -12.97 31.55
N PRO A 790 -20.26 -11.97 30.83
CA PRO A 790 -19.58 -10.69 30.69
C PRO A 790 -19.34 -10.01 32.04
N THR A 791 -18.23 -9.27 32.14
CA THR A 791 -17.84 -8.48 33.32
C THR A 791 -17.60 -7.02 32.95
N GLY A 792 -17.72 -6.13 33.95
CA GLY A 792 -17.50 -4.69 33.76
C GLY A 792 -18.48 -4.06 32.76
N LEU A 793 -18.01 -3.04 32.05
CA LEU A 793 -18.74 -2.42 30.95
C LEU A 793 -18.30 -3.02 29.61
N GLY A 794 -19.23 -3.10 28.66
CA GLY A 794 -18.98 -3.37 27.25
C GLY A 794 -19.47 -2.23 26.37
N VAL A 795 -19.11 -2.28 25.09
CA VAL A 795 -19.58 -1.36 24.06
C VAL A 795 -20.99 -1.77 23.65
N MET A 796 -22.00 -0.94 23.95
CA MET A 796 -23.41 -1.26 23.66
C MET A 796 -23.84 -0.77 22.28
N SER A 797 -23.34 0.39 21.86
CA SER A 797 -23.63 0.97 20.56
C SER A 797 -22.53 1.92 20.11
N ILE A 798 -22.36 2.02 18.79
CA ILE A 798 -21.45 2.97 18.17
C ILE A 798 -22.30 3.82 17.20
N PRO A 799 -22.65 5.07 17.55
CA PRO A 799 -23.39 5.95 16.65
C PRO A 799 -22.59 6.26 15.38
N VAL A 800 -23.27 6.56 14.28
CA VAL A 800 -22.66 7.15 13.08
C VAL A 800 -22.85 8.67 13.17
N ALA A 801 -21.76 9.42 13.32
CA ALA A 801 -21.81 10.88 13.43
C ALA A 801 -21.92 11.55 12.05
N SER A 802 -21.24 11.00 11.04
CA SER A 802 -21.50 11.28 9.63
C SER A 802 -21.34 10.00 8.80
N ALA A 803 -22.22 9.81 7.81
CA ALA A 803 -22.31 8.58 7.02
C ALA A 803 -21.22 8.45 5.94
N GLY A 804 -20.46 9.51 5.66
CA GLY A 804 -19.49 9.56 4.57
C GLY A 804 -20.15 9.45 3.18
N ALA A 805 -19.35 9.19 2.14
CA ALA A 805 -19.82 8.99 0.76
C ALA A 805 -18.80 8.23 -0.11
N GLY A 806 -19.30 7.61 -1.17
CA GLY A 806 -18.49 7.00 -2.23
C GLY A 806 -17.81 5.70 -1.83
N TYR A 807 -18.32 5.01 -0.80
CA TYR A 807 -17.87 3.68 -0.44
C TYR A 807 -18.20 2.67 -1.54
N ILE A 808 -17.25 1.79 -1.85
CA ILE A 808 -17.44 0.64 -2.75
C ILE A 808 -17.38 -0.70 -2.00
N GLY A 809 -17.28 -0.65 -0.67
CA GLY A 809 -17.27 -1.82 0.20
C GLY A 809 -17.40 -1.39 1.66
N ALA A 810 -17.77 -2.31 2.55
CA ALA A 810 -17.90 -2.00 3.98
C ALA A 810 -16.53 -1.71 4.60
N PRO A 811 -16.32 -0.59 5.32
CA PRO A 811 -15.06 -0.39 6.04
C PRO A 811 -14.94 -1.32 7.25
N PHE A 812 -13.72 -1.69 7.61
CA PHE A 812 -13.46 -2.37 8.88
C PHE A 812 -13.68 -1.41 10.05
N VAL A 813 -14.45 -1.85 11.04
CA VAL A 813 -14.65 -1.12 12.29
C VAL A 813 -13.56 -1.51 13.29
N ARG A 814 -12.49 -0.70 13.33
CA ARG A 814 -11.37 -0.92 14.25
C ARG A 814 -11.66 -0.27 15.60
N ILE A 815 -11.75 -1.08 16.64
CA ILE A 815 -11.94 -0.66 18.04
C ILE A 815 -10.64 -0.85 18.80
N THR A 816 -10.13 0.21 19.44
CA THR A 816 -8.87 0.18 20.22
C THR A 816 -8.96 1.04 21.47
N GLY A 817 -8.19 0.70 22.51
CA GLY A 817 -8.17 1.45 23.78
C GLY A 817 -9.39 1.19 24.66
N GLY A 818 -9.71 2.12 25.55
CA GLY A 818 -10.86 2.03 26.48
C GLY A 818 -10.67 1.10 27.69
N GLY A 819 -9.50 0.45 27.81
CA GLY A 819 -9.13 -0.42 28.93
C GLY A 819 -9.74 -1.83 28.93
N GLY A 820 -10.76 -2.07 28.11
CA GLY A 820 -11.41 -3.37 27.93
C GLY A 820 -10.89 -4.16 26.73
N LYS A 821 -11.53 -5.30 26.44
CA LYS A 821 -11.19 -6.17 25.31
C LYS A 821 -12.39 -6.89 24.72
N GLY A 822 -12.23 -7.44 23.52
CA GLY A 822 -13.20 -8.36 22.89
C GLY A 822 -14.43 -7.71 22.28
N ALA A 823 -14.47 -6.38 22.15
CA ALA A 823 -15.51 -5.73 21.36
C ALA A 823 -15.22 -5.85 19.86
N SER A 824 -16.25 -6.14 19.07
CA SER A 824 -16.19 -6.14 17.60
C SER A 824 -17.46 -5.54 17.03
N ALA A 825 -17.37 -5.01 15.81
CA ALA A 825 -18.49 -4.42 15.11
C ALA A 825 -18.36 -4.58 13.60
N PHE A 826 -19.48 -4.43 12.89
CA PHE A 826 -19.56 -4.46 11.44
C PHE A 826 -20.23 -3.18 10.94
N ALA A 827 -19.70 -2.58 9.86
CA ALA A 827 -20.29 -1.41 9.24
C ALA A 827 -21.36 -1.86 8.24
N GLN A 828 -22.62 -1.59 8.54
CA GLN A 828 -23.73 -1.85 7.62
C GLN A 828 -23.80 -0.72 6.60
N MET A 829 -23.85 -1.09 5.33
CA MET A 829 -23.79 -0.15 4.21
C MET A 829 -25.17 0.07 3.62
N ASP A 830 -25.45 1.31 3.24
CA ASP A 830 -26.51 1.62 2.27
C ASP A 830 -25.87 1.71 0.88
N TRP A 831 -26.04 0.64 0.08
CA TRP A 831 -25.45 0.53 -1.24
C TRP A 831 -26.08 1.45 -2.28
N ALA A 832 -27.31 1.91 -2.07
CA ALA A 832 -27.95 2.85 -2.97
C ALA A 832 -27.29 4.23 -2.90
N SER A 833 -26.85 4.64 -1.70
CA SER A 833 -26.18 5.92 -1.48
C SER A 833 -24.65 5.82 -1.39
N GLY A 834 -24.09 4.62 -1.22
CA GLY A 834 -22.66 4.41 -1.01
C GLY A 834 -22.18 4.99 0.33
N THR A 835 -22.98 4.86 1.38
CA THR A 835 -22.74 5.43 2.72
C THR A 835 -22.83 4.40 3.84
N VAL A 836 -22.24 4.71 5.01
CA VAL A 836 -22.36 3.88 6.21
C VAL A 836 -23.71 4.17 6.89
N ALA A 837 -24.61 3.19 6.86
CA ALA A 837 -25.96 3.32 7.43
C ALA A 837 -25.96 3.12 8.95
N ALA A 838 -25.25 2.12 9.44
CA ALA A 838 -25.15 1.81 10.86
C ALA A 838 -23.83 1.10 11.19
N ILE A 839 -23.46 1.11 12.47
CA ILE A 839 -22.38 0.28 13.00
C ILE A 839 -23.00 -0.72 13.97
N GLU A 840 -23.10 -1.97 13.52
CA GLU A 840 -23.63 -3.09 14.31
C GLU A 840 -22.55 -3.60 15.26
N VAL A 841 -22.80 -3.55 16.57
CA VAL A 841 -21.91 -4.19 17.54
C VAL A 841 -22.14 -5.69 17.51
N THR A 842 -21.15 -6.44 17.02
CA THR A 842 -21.21 -7.90 16.90
C THR A 842 -20.69 -8.62 18.14
N SER A 843 -19.93 -7.92 18.98
CA SER A 843 -19.62 -8.35 20.35
C SER A 843 -19.44 -7.09 21.21
N PRO A 844 -20.11 -6.99 22.38
CA PRO A 844 -19.89 -5.87 23.29
C PRO A 844 -18.51 -5.84 23.95
N GLY A 845 -17.83 -6.98 24.03
CA GLY A 845 -16.61 -7.13 24.83
C GLY A 845 -16.86 -6.99 26.34
N THR A 846 -15.79 -6.87 27.12
CA THR A 846 -15.83 -6.77 28.59
C THR A 846 -14.81 -5.78 29.14
N ASP A 847 -15.07 -5.35 30.39
CA ASP A 847 -14.15 -4.61 31.26
C ASP A 847 -13.64 -3.26 30.72
N TYR A 848 -14.41 -2.59 29.86
CA TYR A 848 -14.12 -1.23 29.45
C TYR A 848 -14.27 -0.26 30.62
N THR A 849 -13.29 0.62 30.79
CA THR A 849 -13.26 1.66 31.84
C THR A 849 -13.49 3.07 31.28
N SER A 850 -13.38 3.21 29.96
CA SER A 850 -13.68 4.44 29.22
C SER A 850 -14.08 4.07 27.78
N PRO A 851 -14.86 4.91 27.06
CA PRO A 851 -15.21 4.64 25.67
C PRO A 851 -13.96 4.39 24.82
N PRO A 852 -13.89 3.28 24.05
CA PRO A 852 -12.76 3.03 23.16
C PRO A 852 -12.74 3.99 21.97
N THR A 853 -11.59 4.08 21.31
CA THR A 853 -11.47 4.76 20.02
C THR A 853 -11.97 3.85 18.90
N VAL A 854 -12.87 4.35 18.06
CA VAL A 854 -13.37 3.66 16.86
C VAL A 854 -12.86 4.38 15.61
N THR A 855 -12.29 3.62 14.69
CA THR A 855 -11.87 4.11 13.36
C THR A 855 -12.42 3.21 12.27
N LEU A 856 -12.87 3.81 11.17
CA LEU A 856 -13.29 3.08 9.97
C LEU A 856 -12.10 3.02 9.01
N VAL A 857 -11.70 1.82 8.61
CA VAL A 857 -10.51 1.59 7.78
C VAL A 857 -10.91 0.88 6.50
N GLY A 858 -10.42 1.36 5.36
CA GLY A 858 -10.77 0.81 4.04
C GLY A 858 -12.12 1.30 3.52
N GLY A 859 -12.79 0.48 2.71
CA GLY A 859 -14.10 0.77 2.13
C GLY A 859 -14.08 1.60 0.84
N GLY A 860 -12.92 2.16 0.49
CA GLY A 860 -12.73 2.87 -0.77
C GLY A 860 -13.50 4.19 -0.87
N ALA A 861 -13.85 4.82 0.25
CA ALA A 861 -14.64 6.04 0.29
C ALA A 861 -13.93 7.23 -0.38
N THR A 862 -14.71 8.08 -1.07
CA THR A 862 -14.25 9.41 -1.49
C THR A 862 -14.38 10.42 -0.35
N THR A 863 -15.28 10.17 0.62
CA THR A 863 -15.40 10.95 1.84
C THR A 863 -15.64 9.98 3.01
N ALA A 864 -14.68 9.90 3.92
CA ALA A 864 -14.76 8.97 5.02
C ALA A 864 -15.89 9.32 6.01
N ALA A 865 -16.63 8.30 6.44
CA ALA A 865 -17.59 8.40 7.53
C ALA A 865 -16.88 8.61 8.87
N THR A 866 -17.57 9.26 9.81
CA THR A 866 -17.06 9.51 11.15
C THR A 866 -17.92 8.78 12.19
N PRO A 867 -17.35 7.83 12.96
CA PRO A 867 -18.04 7.25 14.11
C PRO A 867 -18.28 8.28 15.21
N GLY A 868 -19.38 8.11 15.94
CA GLY A 868 -19.64 8.80 17.21
C GLY A 868 -18.91 8.16 18.39
N ILE A 869 -19.07 8.76 19.57
CA ILE A 869 -18.48 8.24 20.82
C ILE A 869 -19.20 6.94 21.20
N PRO A 870 -18.49 5.81 21.43
CA PRO A 870 -19.13 4.58 21.87
C PRO A 870 -19.86 4.73 23.19
N VAL A 871 -21.05 4.14 23.27
CA VAL A 871 -21.85 4.10 24.49
C VAL A 871 -21.49 2.83 25.26
N LEU A 872 -21.09 2.99 26.52
CA LEU A 872 -20.77 1.88 27.41
C LEU A 872 -21.94 1.49 28.31
N GLY A 873 -22.06 0.22 28.60
CA GLY A 873 -23.07 -0.33 29.52
C GLY A 873 -22.67 -1.72 30.01
N ALA A 874 -23.29 -2.20 31.09
CA ALA A 874 -23.05 -3.55 31.59
C ALA A 874 -23.77 -4.56 30.66
N PRO A 875 -23.03 -5.41 29.91
CA PRO A 875 -23.67 -6.38 29.03
C PRO A 875 -24.44 -7.42 29.84
N ALA A 876 -25.64 -7.78 29.40
CA ALA A 876 -26.40 -8.85 30.02
C ALA A 876 -25.76 -10.22 29.77
N SER A 877 -25.93 -11.11 30.74
CA SER A 877 -25.36 -12.46 30.75
C SER A 877 -26.45 -13.49 30.46
N GLY A 878 -26.26 -14.30 29.43
CA GLY A 878 -27.22 -15.32 29.01
C GLY A 878 -27.01 -16.67 29.69
N GLY A 879 -27.67 -17.68 29.12
CA GLY A 879 -27.76 -19.04 29.66
C GLY A 879 -27.13 -20.12 28.78
N LEU A 880 -27.44 -21.38 29.05
CA LEU A 880 -27.01 -22.55 28.25
C LEU A 880 -28.23 -23.40 27.88
N THR A 881 -28.48 -23.60 26.60
CA THR A 881 -29.48 -24.55 26.11
C THR A 881 -28.79 -25.79 25.53
N LYS A 882 -29.20 -26.97 25.99
CA LYS A 882 -28.73 -28.28 25.49
C LYS A 882 -29.82 -28.95 24.64
N LEU A 883 -29.46 -29.24 23.39
CA LEU A 883 -30.26 -29.91 22.36
C LEU A 883 -29.59 -31.19 21.87
N GLY A 884 -30.32 -31.99 21.09
CA GLY A 884 -29.85 -33.23 20.47
C GLY A 884 -29.81 -34.41 21.43
N SER A 885 -30.01 -35.60 20.88
CA SER A 885 -30.14 -36.86 21.64
C SER A 885 -28.86 -37.31 22.39
N GLY A 886 -27.70 -36.75 22.07
CA GLY A 886 -26.42 -37.05 22.71
C GLY A 886 -26.21 -36.36 24.06
N ALA A 887 -25.05 -36.60 24.66
CA ALA A 887 -24.66 -36.17 26.00
C ALA A 887 -23.63 -35.02 25.99
N LEU A 888 -23.88 -33.96 26.76
CA LEU A 888 -22.93 -32.87 27.02
C LEU A 888 -22.42 -32.94 28.46
N VAL A 889 -21.10 -32.96 28.65
CA VAL A 889 -20.45 -32.91 29.97
C VAL A 889 -19.92 -31.50 30.21
N LEU A 890 -20.34 -30.86 31.29
CA LEU A 890 -19.71 -29.62 31.77
C LEU A 890 -18.56 -30.00 32.71
N GLY A 891 -17.33 -29.73 32.29
CA GLY A 891 -16.11 -30.06 33.05
C GLY A 891 -15.50 -28.90 33.83
N ALA A 892 -15.93 -27.65 33.58
CA ALA A 892 -15.42 -26.45 34.25
C ALA A 892 -16.51 -25.62 34.95
N THR A 893 -16.12 -24.89 36.00
CA THR A 893 -16.99 -23.97 36.75
C THR A 893 -17.43 -22.82 35.87
N ASN A 894 -18.75 -22.74 35.63
CA ASN A 894 -19.34 -21.74 34.75
C ASN A 894 -19.86 -20.54 35.55
N SER A 895 -19.84 -19.34 34.95
CA SER A 895 -20.24 -18.09 35.62
C SER A 895 -21.36 -17.33 34.94
N TYR A 896 -21.88 -17.83 33.81
CA TYR A 896 -23.09 -17.32 33.17
C TYR A 896 -24.28 -17.30 34.15
N THR A 897 -25.29 -16.48 33.88
CA THR A 897 -26.37 -16.21 34.87
C THR A 897 -27.77 -16.34 34.29
N GLY A 898 -27.91 -16.37 32.96
CA GLY A 898 -29.16 -16.74 32.32
C GLY A 898 -29.45 -18.24 32.46
N PRO A 899 -30.62 -18.69 31.99
CA PRO A 899 -31.14 -20.03 32.30
C PRO A 899 -30.32 -21.17 31.68
N THR A 900 -30.13 -22.25 32.43
CA THR A 900 -29.68 -23.54 31.90
C THR A 900 -30.91 -24.36 31.53
N GLU A 901 -31.05 -24.70 30.26
CA GLU A 901 -32.18 -25.47 29.72
C GLU A 901 -31.70 -26.80 29.14
N VAL A 902 -32.26 -27.90 29.63
CA VAL A 902 -31.98 -29.25 29.12
C VAL A 902 -33.21 -29.75 28.38
N ARG A 903 -33.24 -29.49 27.07
CA ARG A 903 -34.42 -29.80 26.24
C ARG A 903 -34.32 -31.20 25.62
N GLU A 904 -33.12 -31.64 25.26
CA GLU A 904 -32.90 -32.97 24.68
C GLU A 904 -31.58 -33.61 25.11
N GLY A 905 -31.55 -34.95 25.07
CA GLY A 905 -30.39 -35.76 25.44
C GLY A 905 -30.01 -35.59 26.91
N THR A 906 -28.72 -35.73 27.22
CA THR A 906 -28.22 -35.68 28.61
C THR A 906 -27.27 -34.51 28.84
N LEU A 907 -27.47 -33.75 29.93
CA LEU A 907 -26.46 -32.83 30.48
C LEU A 907 -25.84 -33.48 31.73
N LEU A 908 -24.51 -33.61 31.76
CA LEU A 908 -23.75 -34.21 32.86
C LEU A 908 -22.89 -33.17 33.57
N LEU A 909 -22.83 -33.24 34.90
CA LEU A 909 -21.98 -32.36 35.72
C LEU A 909 -20.68 -33.08 36.08
N GLY A 910 -19.55 -32.65 35.53
CA GLY A 910 -18.26 -33.31 35.77
C GLY A 910 -17.71 -33.17 37.19
N GLN A 911 -18.12 -32.13 37.92
CA GLN A 911 -17.75 -31.86 39.32
C GLN A 911 -18.78 -30.91 39.97
N THR A 912 -18.56 -30.47 41.22
CA THR A 912 -19.45 -29.51 41.87
C THR A 912 -19.30 -28.10 41.27
N GLY A 913 -20.40 -27.36 41.12
CA GLY A 913 -20.39 -25.96 40.65
C GLY A 913 -20.34 -25.78 39.13
N MET A 914 -20.65 -26.82 38.35
CA MET A 914 -20.65 -26.75 36.87
C MET A 914 -21.80 -25.92 36.32
N ILE A 915 -22.95 -25.88 36.98
CA ILE A 915 -23.98 -24.90 36.69
C ILE A 915 -23.80 -23.75 37.67
N SER A 916 -23.76 -22.52 37.16
CA SER A 916 -23.69 -21.32 37.97
C SER A 916 -24.84 -21.30 38.98
N PRO A 917 -24.61 -21.01 40.27
CA PRO A 917 -25.67 -20.99 41.28
C PRO A 917 -26.72 -19.90 41.02
N TYR A 918 -26.39 -18.91 40.19
CA TYR A 918 -27.29 -17.83 39.77
C TYR A 918 -28.15 -18.21 38.56
N SER A 919 -27.82 -19.28 37.84
CA SER A 919 -28.60 -19.76 36.70
C SER A 919 -29.92 -20.37 37.17
N GLN A 920 -31.02 -20.01 36.52
CA GLN A 920 -32.27 -20.76 36.63
C GLN A 920 -32.14 -22.06 35.86
N LEU A 921 -32.65 -23.16 36.40
CA LEU A 921 -32.56 -24.46 35.74
C LEU A 921 -33.94 -24.90 35.23
N SER A 922 -34.00 -25.28 33.96
CA SER A 922 -35.19 -25.84 33.31
C SER A 922 -34.85 -27.18 32.64
N ILE A 923 -35.65 -28.21 32.89
CA ILE A 923 -35.57 -29.50 32.19
C ILE A 923 -36.86 -29.65 31.40
N ASP A 924 -36.75 -29.74 30.09
CA ASP A 924 -37.89 -29.79 29.18
C ASP A 924 -37.68 -30.81 28.07
N GLY A 925 -37.58 -32.08 28.48
CA GLY A 925 -37.51 -33.24 27.58
C GLY A 925 -36.22 -34.06 27.74
N GLY A 926 -35.16 -33.46 28.29
CA GLY A 926 -33.86 -34.12 28.46
C GLY A 926 -33.63 -34.72 29.86
N VAL A 927 -32.38 -35.16 30.08
CA VAL A 927 -31.90 -35.74 31.33
C VAL A 927 -30.79 -34.88 31.92
N LEU A 928 -30.97 -34.39 33.15
CA LEU A 928 -29.88 -33.82 33.93
C LEU A 928 -29.28 -34.91 34.84
N ASN A 929 -28.05 -35.30 34.57
CA ASN A 929 -27.30 -36.24 35.40
C ASN A 929 -26.30 -35.48 36.27
N LEU A 930 -26.52 -35.52 37.58
CA LEU A 930 -25.72 -34.79 38.56
C LEU A 930 -24.40 -35.49 38.87
N CYS A 931 -24.14 -36.71 38.40
CA CYS A 931 -22.89 -37.46 38.61
C CYS A 931 -22.39 -37.51 40.08
N GLY A 932 -23.31 -37.73 41.01
CA GLY A 932 -23.08 -37.75 42.46
C GLY A 932 -22.94 -36.38 43.12
N GLN A 933 -23.04 -35.29 42.36
CA GLN A 933 -22.84 -33.92 42.87
C GLN A 933 -24.12 -33.34 43.49
N THR A 934 -23.95 -32.30 44.32
CA THR A 934 -25.05 -31.49 44.85
C THR A 934 -25.26 -30.25 43.99
N LEU A 935 -26.43 -30.14 43.38
CA LEU A 935 -26.90 -28.96 42.65
C LEU A 935 -27.43 -27.93 43.66
N SER A 936 -26.93 -26.68 43.62
CA SER A 936 -27.27 -25.62 44.59
C SER A 936 -27.86 -24.37 43.92
N ASN A 937 -28.89 -24.55 43.11
CA ASN A 937 -29.50 -23.48 42.31
C ASN A 937 -30.77 -22.93 42.96
N GLY A 938 -31.02 -21.64 42.78
CA GLY A 938 -32.17 -20.94 43.38
C GLY A 938 -33.50 -21.61 43.08
N ASN A 939 -33.87 -21.75 41.80
CA ASN A 939 -35.10 -22.45 41.38
C ASN A 939 -34.78 -23.51 40.32
N VAL A 940 -35.42 -24.67 40.43
CA VAL A 940 -35.40 -25.74 39.43
C VAL A 940 -36.82 -25.94 38.90
N SER A 941 -36.98 -25.90 37.59
CA SER A 941 -38.23 -26.16 36.88
C SER A 941 -38.09 -27.40 36.01
N VAL A 942 -39.11 -28.23 35.96
CA VAL A 942 -39.17 -29.41 35.11
C VAL A 942 -40.50 -29.40 34.39
N THR A 943 -40.51 -29.38 33.07
CA THR A 943 -41.73 -29.54 32.28
C THR A 943 -41.89 -31.00 31.85
N SER A 944 -40.82 -31.62 31.39
CA SER A 944 -40.72 -33.03 31.05
C SER A 944 -39.25 -33.49 31.19
N GLY A 945 -38.98 -34.80 31.28
CA GLY A 945 -37.61 -35.34 31.43
C GLY A 945 -37.24 -35.80 32.84
N HIS A 946 -35.93 -35.96 33.12
CA HIS A 946 -35.41 -36.62 34.34
C HIS A 946 -34.27 -35.85 35.01
N ILE A 947 -34.17 -35.96 36.35
CA ILE A 947 -32.98 -35.56 37.13
C ILE A 947 -32.48 -36.76 37.94
N ILE A 948 -31.21 -37.12 37.75
CA ILE A 948 -30.67 -38.38 38.29
C ILE A 948 -29.29 -38.22 38.94
N ASN A 949 -28.95 -39.20 39.80
CA ASN A 949 -27.60 -39.48 40.31
C ASN A 949 -26.91 -38.28 40.98
N GLY A 950 -27.35 -37.87 42.17
CA GLY A 950 -26.79 -36.74 42.95
C GLY A 950 -27.76 -36.22 44.00
N GLN A 951 -27.71 -34.93 44.33
CA GLN A 951 -28.61 -34.25 45.28
C GLN A 951 -29.05 -32.88 44.73
N ILE A 952 -30.31 -32.49 44.96
CA ILE A 952 -30.84 -31.16 44.60
C ILE A 952 -31.05 -30.35 45.89
N ALA A 953 -30.36 -29.22 46.03
CA ALA A 953 -30.56 -28.22 47.09
C ALA A 953 -31.07 -26.92 46.46
N THR A 954 -32.38 -26.68 46.53
CA THR A 954 -33.04 -25.58 45.80
C THR A 954 -34.13 -24.89 46.62
N ALA A 955 -34.43 -23.63 46.30
CA ALA A 955 -35.46 -22.85 46.99
C ALA A 955 -36.85 -23.33 46.58
N ALA A 956 -37.00 -23.72 45.30
CA ALA A 956 -38.22 -24.28 44.75
C ALA A 956 -37.90 -25.28 43.64
N LEU A 957 -38.55 -26.45 43.70
CA LEU A 957 -38.62 -27.40 42.60
C LEU A 957 -40.06 -27.41 42.06
N THR A 958 -40.24 -26.99 40.81
CA THR A 958 -41.58 -26.89 40.18
C THR A 958 -41.69 -27.90 39.04
N LYS A 959 -42.67 -28.80 39.08
CA LYS A 959 -43.05 -29.65 37.94
C LYS A 959 -44.27 -29.04 37.24
N SER A 960 -44.07 -28.59 36.00
CA SER A 960 -45.12 -28.16 35.07
C SER A 960 -45.31 -29.23 33.98
N GLY A 961 -46.44 -29.29 33.29
CA GLY A 961 -46.67 -30.29 32.22
C GLY A 961 -47.02 -31.71 32.71
N ASP A 962 -47.50 -32.53 31.78
CA ASP A 962 -48.00 -33.88 32.07
C ASP A 962 -46.87 -34.88 32.36
N GLY A 963 -47.22 -36.06 32.91
CA GLY A 963 -46.28 -37.16 33.18
C GLY A 963 -45.56 -37.11 34.54
N THR A 964 -44.81 -38.17 34.84
CA THR A 964 -44.09 -38.36 36.12
C THR A 964 -42.68 -37.76 36.05
N LEU A 965 -42.30 -36.99 37.07
CA LEU A 965 -40.90 -36.59 37.29
C LEU A 965 -40.19 -37.67 38.10
N GLU A 966 -39.26 -38.39 37.47
CA GLU A 966 -38.42 -39.36 38.18
C GLU A 966 -37.18 -38.64 38.75
N ILE A 967 -37.06 -38.70 40.08
CA ILE A 967 -35.96 -38.11 40.83
C ILE A 967 -35.28 -39.22 41.63
N ASN A 968 -34.10 -39.64 41.17
CA ASN A 968 -33.27 -40.61 41.88
C ASN A 968 -32.18 -39.91 42.72
N THR A 969 -32.54 -38.76 43.30
CA THR A 969 -31.64 -37.84 44.01
C THR A 969 -32.34 -37.26 45.24
N PRO A 970 -31.70 -37.14 46.42
CA PRO A 970 -32.32 -36.46 47.56
C PRO A 970 -32.62 -34.99 47.21
N VAL A 971 -33.83 -34.52 47.56
CA VAL A 971 -34.24 -33.12 47.40
C VAL A 971 -34.25 -32.44 48.77
N VAL A 972 -33.52 -31.33 48.91
CA VAL A 972 -33.50 -30.48 50.09
C VAL A 972 -34.18 -29.15 49.75
N LEU A 973 -35.37 -28.94 50.32
CA LEU A 973 -36.14 -27.71 50.23
C LEU A 973 -35.95 -26.90 51.52
N GLY A 974 -35.45 -25.68 51.44
CA GLY A 974 -35.21 -24.82 52.62
C GLY A 974 -34.31 -23.63 52.29
N PRO A 975 -34.15 -22.64 53.18
CA PRO A 975 -33.42 -21.41 52.87
C PRO A 975 -31.91 -21.71 52.90
N ALA A 976 -31.39 -22.40 51.89
CA ALA A 976 -29.98 -22.28 51.61
C ALA A 976 -29.75 -20.79 51.30
N SER A 977 -28.73 -20.18 51.92
CA SER A 977 -28.32 -18.83 51.57
C SER A 977 -27.88 -18.83 50.11
N TYR A 978 -28.80 -18.55 49.18
CA TYR A 978 -28.50 -18.46 47.76
C TYR A 978 -27.75 -17.15 47.55
N PRO A 979 -26.58 -17.19 46.91
CA PRO A 979 -25.90 -15.96 46.57
C PRO A 979 -26.78 -15.17 45.61
N LYS A 980 -27.03 -13.89 45.91
CA LYS A 980 -27.56 -12.93 44.94
C LYS A 980 -26.40 -12.34 44.16
N LEU A 981 -26.58 -12.22 42.85
CA LEU A 981 -25.59 -11.59 42.00
C LEU A 981 -25.40 -10.14 42.47
N LEU A 982 -24.14 -9.71 42.59
CA LEU A 982 -23.84 -8.31 42.85
C LEU A 982 -24.16 -7.49 41.58
N THR A 983 -25.33 -6.87 41.53
CA THR A 983 -25.69 -5.78 40.61
C THR A 983 -25.11 -4.41 41.02
N PRO A 984 -24.73 -3.53 40.07
CA PRO A 984 -24.39 -2.14 40.41
C PRO A 984 -25.52 -1.47 41.23
N GLY A 985 -25.21 -0.88 42.40
CA GLY A 985 -26.19 -0.29 43.31
C GLY A 985 -25.68 -0.09 44.75
N LEU A 986 -26.50 0.52 45.62
CA LEU A 986 -26.24 0.64 47.06
C LEU A 986 -26.57 -0.71 47.73
N TRP A 987 -25.60 -1.25 48.49
CA TRP A 987 -25.74 -2.52 49.19
C TRP A 987 -25.84 -2.32 50.69
N GLU A 988 -26.79 -2.98 51.31
CA GLU A 988 -26.87 -3.10 52.77
C GLU A 988 -26.31 -4.47 53.19
N GLY A 989 -25.46 -4.48 54.22
CA GLY A 989 -24.93 -5.70 54.81
C GLY A 989 -25.31 -5.79 56.29
N MET A 990 -25.51 -7.00 56.79
CA MET A 990 -25.86 -7.26 58.19
C MET A 990 -24.59 -7.61 58.98
N ILE A 991 -24.21 -6.77 59.93
CA ILE A 991 -23.14 -7.07 60.89
C ILE A 991 -23.71 -8.00 61.96
N ARG A 992 -23.15 -9.21 62.11
CA ARG A 992 -23.57 -10.21 63.12
C ARG A 992 -22.72 -10.18 64.41
N GLU A 993 -21.79 -9.24 64.50
CA GLU A 993 -20.89 -9.05 65.64
C GLU A 993 -21.17 -7.73 66.37
N ARG A 994 -20.41 -7.42 67.43
CA ARG A 994 -20.52 -6.14 68.15
C ARG A 994 -20.28 -4.97 67.19
N TRP A 995 -21.01 -3.88 67.39
CA TRP A 995 -21.04 -2.67 66.53
C TRP A 995 -19.67 -1.97 66.36
N ASN A 996 -18.63 -2.40 67.07
CA ASN A 996 -17.28 -1.85 67.05
C ASN A 996 -16.27 -2.73 66.29
N THR A 997 -16.66 -3.31 65.15
CA THR A 997 -15.76 -4.09 64.30
C THR A 997 -15.09 -3.20 63.23
N THR A 998 -13.79 -3.41 62.98
CA THR A 998 -13.04 -2.83 61.85
C THR A 998 -13.08 -3.70 60.60
N SER A 999 -13.79 -4.84 60.66
CA SER A 999 -13.92 -5.76 59.54
C SER A 999 -14.76 -5.11 58.43
N PRO A 1000 -14.27 -5.13 57.17
CA PRO A 1000 -15.04 -4.61 56.04
C PRO A 1000 -16.42 -5.25 55.94
N ASN A 1001 -17.44 -4.46 55.63
CA ASN A 1001 -18.79 -4.96 55.38
C ASN A 1001 -18.74 -6.10 54.34
N PRO A 1002 -19.24 -7.31 54.63
CA PRO A 1002 -19.17 -8.40 53.67
C PRO A 1002 -19.90 -8.03 52.38
N CYS A 1003 -19.15 -7.94 51.27
CA CYS A 1003 -19.68 -7.75 49.91
C CYS A 1003 -20.37 -9.03 49.39
N SER A 1004 -21.25 -9.64 50.19
CA SER A 1004 -22.05 -10.81 49.82
C SER A 1004 -23.51 -10.38 49.69
N GLY A 1005 -24.06 -10.43 48.46
CA GLY A 1005 -25.49 -10.26 48.25
C GLY A 1005 -26.24 -11.44 48.88
N LEU A 1006 -26.82 -11.24 50.06
CA LEU A 1006 -27.77 -12.18 50.66
C LEU A 1006 -29.18 -11.63 50.43
N GLN A 1007 -30.10 -12.49 49.97
CA GLN A 1007 -31.52 -12.16 50.05
C GLN A 1007 -31.92 -12.15 51.54
N LEU A 1008 -32.19 -10.96 52.09
CA LEU A 1008 -32.82 -10.84 53.39
C LEU A 1008 -34.22 -11.48 53.29
N THR A 1009 -34.42 -12.60 53.99
CA THR A 1009 -35.77 -13.07 54.28
C THR A 1009 -36.39 -12.04 55.22
N THR A 1010 -37.69 -11.78 55.11
CA THR A 1010 -38.43 -10.75 55.90
C THR A 1010 -38.45 -11.00 57.42
N ARG A 1011 -37.65 -11.94 57.94
CA ARG A 1011 -37.39 -12.13 59.37
C ARG A 1011 -35.94 -11.79 59.69
N ALA A 1012 -35.61 -10.50 59.66
CA ALA A 1012 -34.45 -9.99 60.37
C ALA A 1012 -34.88 -8.81 61.24
N ALA A 1013 -35.57 -9.13 62.33
CA ALA A 1013 -35.59 -8.33 63.54
C ALA A 1013 -35.83 -9.26 64.73
N ILE A 1014 -34.74 -9.49 65.47
CA ILE A 1014 -34.68 -9.96 66.87
C ILE A 1014 -34.97 -11.47 67.07
N GLY A 1015 -34.02 -12.15 67.74
CA GLY A 1015 -34.17 -13.53 68.21
C GLY A 1015 -35.29 -13.69 69.24
N SER A 1016 -35.56 -14.94 69.61
CA SER A 1016 -36.66 -15.35 70.50
C SER A 1016 -36.80 -14.47 71.77
N GLN A 1017 -38.04 -14.01 72.00
CA GLN A 1017 -38.61 -13.44 73.24
C GLN A 1017 -38.27 -11.98 73.60
N ALA A 1018 -39.07 -11.02 73.10
CA ALA A 1018 -39.51 -9.84 73.86
C ALA A 1018 -40.77 -9.23 73.21
N VAL A 1019 -41.75 -8.81 74.01
CA VAL A 1019 -42.99 -8.16 73.56
C VAL A 1019 -42.73 -6.66 73.40
N ASN A 1020 -43.17 -6.06 72.30
CA ASN A 1020 -43.00 -4.63 72.01
C ASN A 1020 -43.78 -3.75 72.99
N THR A 1021 -43.11 -2.91 73.78
CA THR A 1021 -43.78 -1.95 74.69
C THR A 1021 -43.24 -0.52 74.57
N THR A 1022 -43.52 0.12 73.42
CA THR A 1022 -43.50 1.58 73.15
C THR A 1022 -42.27 2.14 72.43
N TYR A 1023 -42.54 2.89 71.34
CA TYR A 1023 -41.60 3.58 70.47
C TYR A 1023 -41.30 4.98 71.00
N ALA A 1024 -40.06 5.24 71.43
CA ALA A 1024 -39.57 6.57 71.75
C ALA A 1024 -38.15 6.77 71.21
N GLY A 1025 -37.95 7.79 70.35
CA GLY A 1025 -36.62 8.31 70.02
C GLY A 1025 -35.90 7.75 68.79
N GLY A 1026 -36.57 7.02 67.89
CA GLY A 1026 -36.04 6.70 66.56
C GLY A 1026 -34.98 5.59 66.48
N ILE A 1027 -34.63 4.93 67.60
CA ILE A 1027 -33.82 3.69 67.61
C ILE A 1027 -34.45 2.71 68.60
N TRP A 1028 -34.59 1.44 68.19
CA TRP A 1028 -34.88 0.34 69.12
C TRP A 1028 -33.64 0.10 69.98
N ALA A 1029 -33.66 0.55 71.23
CA ALA A 1029 -32.70 0.07 72.22
C ALA A 1029 -33.07 -1.38 72.58
N GLY A 1030 -32.14 -2.30 72.35
CA GLY A 1030 -32.22 -3.69 72.81
C GLY A 1030 -31.78 -3.83 74.25
#